data_AF-A0A8H7V814-F1
#
_entry.id   AF-A0A8H7V814-F1
#
_cell.length_a   1.000
_cell.length_b   1.000
_cell.length_c   1.000
_cell.angle_alpha   90.00
_cell.angle_beta   90.00
_cell.angle_gamma   90.00
#
_symmetry.space_group_name_H-M   'P 1'
#
loop_
_entity.id
_entity.type
_entity.pdbx_description
1 polymer ?
#
loop_
_entity_poly.entity_id
_entity_poly.type
_entity_poly.pdbx_seq_one_letter_code
_entity_poly.pdbx_strand_id
1 'polypeptide(L)'
;MTYIYYASAALLVTFSVYRPFITKLDKVKYGALGGASFLTPFIIDYNSKAAKSAINLYNNSTNNMTSILNLTHSNSITSNLSTTPTPLSQCLFFDAIVLFMLSAFIVSICGLFTRWHFPITFIKPNSNSLVSGFVRHGLSVLIILMAITSQYASLQSVSFALTVIGLLWYIAGPYFIRRAKVIAVTSMISTLLGFLVCCTAYTHSKLYVTGTLDCALFVMVLVLSCNALDYLDTILNTFPHLIQKDKSKQAALQSQTSFSYWFAVIQLVSCMPNESDLHASPIEDIETAIRVLGPASRSWKTMAALFPVNLRQDLCLLYAFFRTADDLVDDAPTPKQCEQNLITIRRFLREVFFPTEQQAKICKDSNSQDLTLPGHINWNYYATLLPNEDVLAIFRNFARISHYLCPRAMSELTDAWEHDLRGEPVKKQKDLLNYAALISGTFGELCTCAIMYKTGRGNWGKQKNNLVRNEDVLSRARATGQCLQLINIARDVIADSLVGRCYVPLQYMPYPPQNMYHILKVVRNPLLVGEHTLKSFSIRILGLADQISDKAQKGIDGLPEEVQDSIRAAFEIYMAIGPTLVNDPGFPLRAKVPKRQQQWIALRCIYGFRGPVARAISATFYEIVSIYTRAFARLSNTRKATVAVQRTTTTTTTTAN
;
A
#
# COMPACT_ATOMS: atom_id res chain seq x y z
N MET A 1 -1.58 -33.86 15.25
CA MET A 1 -2.61 -33.55 14.23
C MET A 1 -3.49 -32.38 14.64
N THR A 2 -4.13 -32.39 15.81
CA THR A 2 -5.02 -31.30 16.30
C THR A 2 -4.39 -29.90 16.24
N TYR A 3 -3.15 -29.73 16.68
CA TYR A 3 -2.41 -28.45 16.61
C TYR A 3 -2.14 -27.98 15.16
N ILE A 4 -1.98 -28.92 14.21
CA ILE A 4 -1.81 -28.61 12.77
C ILE A 4 -3.12 -28.04 12.24
N TYR A 5 -4.26 -28.60 12.63
CA TYR A 5 -5.57 -28.09 12.23
C TYR A 5 -5.78 -26.66 12.72
N TYR A 6 -5.48 -26.34 13.98
CA TYR A 6 -5.62 -24.97 14.50
C TYR A 6 -4.69 -23.97 13.82
N ALA A 7 -3.40 -24.31 13.69
CA ALA A 7 -2.43 -23.44 13.00
C ALA A 7 -2.80 -23.25 11.52
N SER A 8 -3.27 -24.31 10.85
CA SER A 8 -3.73 -24.25 9.46
C SER A 8 -4.99 -23.44 9.31
N ALA A 9 -5.98 -23.60 10.20
CA ALA A 9 -7.22 -22.83 10.18
C ALA A 9 -6.94 -21.33 10.41
N ALA A 10 -6.12 -20.99 11.41
CA ALA A 10 -5.73 -19.61 11.67
C ALA A 10 -4.98 -19.01 10.48
N LEU A 11 -4.01 -19.74 9.91
CA LEU A 11 -3.31 -19.30 8.72
C LEU A 11 -4.26 -19.13 7.54
N LEU A 12 -5.16 -20.07 7.28
CA LEU A 12 -6.13 -20.00 6.18
C LEU A 12 -7.06 -18.79 6.32
N VAL A 13 -7.56 -18.51 7.53
CA VAL A 13 -8.40 -17.34 7.79
C VAL A 13 -7.61 -16.04 7.55
N THR A 14 -6.43 -15.91 8.15
CA THR A 14 -5.62 -14.70 8.01
C THR A 14 -5.11 -14.51 6.59
N PHE A 15 -4.66 -15.57 5.93
CA PHE A 15 -4.20 -15.53 4.55
C PHE A 15 -5.38 -15.25 3.62
N SER A 16 -6.57 -15.77 3.87
CA SER A 16 -7.76 -15.35 3.11
C SER A 16 -7.93 -13.83 3.21
N VAL A 17 -7.88 -13.27 4.43
CA VAL A 17 -8.05 -11.82 4.66
C VAL A 17 -6.91 -10.98 4.06
N TYR A 18 -5.67 -11.47 4.12
CA TYR A 18 -4.46 -10.71 3.81
C TYR A 18 -3.90 -10.97 2.41
N ARG A 19 -4.18 -12.11 1.79
CA ARG A 19 -3.71 -12.52 0.45
C ARG A 19 -3.76 -11.41 -0.60
N PRO A 20 -4.84 -10.63 -0.71
CA PRO A 20 -4.91 -9.43 -1.55
C PRO A 20 -3.75 -8.45 -1.50
N PHE A 21 -3.10 -8.38 -0.35
CA PHE A 21 -2.20 -7.32 0.05
C PHE A 21 -0.75 -7.77 0.13
N ILE A 22 -0.49 -9.05 -0.14
CA ILE A 22 0.84 -9.65 -0.09
C ILE A 22 1.74 -8.95 -1.08
N THR A 23 2.77 -8.31 -0.56
CA THR A 23 3.82 -7.69 -1.36
C THR A 23 4.91 -8.71 -1.71
N LYS A 24 5.81 -8.36 -2.64
CA LYS A 24 7.02 -9.15 -2.90
C LYS A 24 7.88 -9.30 -1.65
N LEU A 25 7.99 -8.25 -0.84
CA LEU A 25 8.72 -8.30 0.42
C LEU A 25 8.09 -9.33 1.37
N ASP A 26 6.76 -9.40 1.44
CA ASP A 26 6.07 -10.40 2.27
C ASP A 26 6.31 -11.82 1.77
N LYS A 27 6.34 -12.04 0.45
CA LYS A 27 6.76 -13.33 -0.13
C LYS A 27 8.16 -13.74 0.30
N VAL A 28 9.10 -12.80 0.35
CA VAL A 28 10.46 -13.07 0.84
C VAL A 28 10.45 -13.33 2.35
N LYS A 29 9.70 -12.57 3.14
CA LYS A 29 9.54 -12.84 4.58
C LYS A 29 8.98 -14.25 4.84
N TYR A 30 7.97 -14.69 4.08
CA TYR A 30 7.42 -16.05 4.18
C TYR A 30 8.50 -17.11 3.89
N GLY A 31 9.25 -16.96 2.81
CA GLY A 31 10.29 -17.90 2.43
C GLY A 31 11.44 -17.95 3.44
N ALA A 32 11.97 -16.78 3.81
CA ALA A 32 13.15 -16.68 4.66
C ALA A 32 12.84 -17.00 6.13
N LEU A 33 11.86 -16.32 6.75
CA LEU A 33 11.53 -16.51 8.16
C LEU A 33 10.81 -17.84 8.38
N GLY A 34 9.89 -18.22 7.48
CA GLY A 34 9.24 -19.52 7.53
C GLY A 34 10.24 -20.66 7.34
N GLY A 35 11.12 -20.57 6.33
CA GLY A 35 12.16 -21.56 6.08
C GLY A 35 13.12 -21.73 7.26
N ALA A 36 13.55 -20.64 7.88
CA ALA A 36 14.36 -20.68 9.11
C ALA A 36 13.63 -21.42 10.24
N SER A 37 12.36 -21.07 10.50
CA SER A 37 11.53 -21.72 11.51
C SER A 37 11.30 -23.21 11.24
N PHE A 38 11.18 -23.62 9.98
CA PHE A 38 11.05 -25.02 9.58
C PHE A 38 12.33 -25.82 9.87
N LEU A 39 13.50 -25.24 9.63
CA LEU A 39 14.78 -25.92 9.84
C LEU A 39 15.19 -26.01 11.32
N THR A 40 14.70 -25.08 12.15
CA THR A 40 15.06 -24.97 13.57
C THR A 40 14.95 -26.29 14.36
N PRO A 41 13.84 -27.06 14.32
CA PRO A 41 13.76 -28.31 15.07
C PRO A 41 14.83 -29.34 14.68
N PHE A 42 15.20 -29.41 13.40
CA PHE A 42 16.22 -30.33 12.88
C PHE A 42 17.61 -29.93 13.36
N ILE A 43 17.93 -28.63 13.31
CA ILE A 43 19.22 -28.10 13.78
C ILE A 43 19.37 -28.33 15.29
N ILE A 44 18.31 -28.05 16.07
CA ILE A 44 18.31 -28.31 17.52
C ILE A 44 18.48 -29.80 17.81
N ASP A 45 17.79 -30.68 17.08
CA ASP A 45 17.91 -32.13 17.25
C ASP A 45 19.32 -32.63 16.93
N TYR A 46 19.88 -32.19 15.81
CA TYR A 46 21.23 -32.52 15.38
C TYR A 46 22.27 -32.09 16.43
N ASN A 47 22.21 -30.83 16.88
CA ASN A 47 23.11 -30.31 17.90
C ASN A 47 22.95 -31.06 19.23
N SER A 48 21.73 -31.43 19.61
CA SER A 48 21.48 -32.20 20.84
C SER A 48 22.08 -33.61 20.77
N LYS A 49 22.01 -34.26 19.60
CA LYS A 49 22.60 -35.58 19.35
C LYS A 49 24.13 -35.51 19.32
N ALA A 50 24.68 -34.49 18.66
CA ALA A 50 26.12 -34.23 18.62
C ALA A 50 26.67 -33.99 20.04
N ALA A 51 25.98 -33.19 20.86
CA ALA A 51 26.37 -32.94 22.25
C ALA A 51 26.31 -34.22 23.10
N LYS A 52 25.25 -35.04 22.98
CA LYS A 52 25.15 -36.34 23.67
C LYS A 52 26.24 -37.31 23.22
N SER A 53 26.57 -37.34 21.93
CA SER A 53 27.66 -38.17 21.39
C SER A 53 29.02 -37.71 21.92
N ALA A 54 29.27 -36.40 22.00
CA ALA A 54 30.50 -35.85 22.56
C ALA A 54 30.62 -36.14 24.07
N ILE A 55 29.53 -36.03 24.83
CA ILE A 55 29.49 -36.41 26.25
C ILE A 55 29.73 -37.91 26.42
N ASN A 56 29.14 -38.75 25.57
CA ASN A 56 29.36 -40.20 25.62
C ASN A 56 30.80 -40.58 25.22
N LEU A 57 31.41 -39.87 24.26
CA LEU A 57 32.82 -40.02 23.92
C LEU A 57 33.74 -39.59 25.07
N TYR A 58 33.42 -38.46 25.73
CA TYR A 58 34.14 -38.01 26.91
C TYR A 58 34.02 -39.00 28.07
N ASN A 59 32.80 -39.46 28.39
CA ASN A 59 32.54 -40.45 29.44
C ASN A 59 33.15 -41.83 29.11
N ASN A 60 33.17 -42.24 27.84
CA ASN A 60 33.87 -43.45 27.43
C ASN A 60 35.39 -43.27 27.48
N SER A 61 35.93 -42.08 27.23
CA SER A 61 37.36 -41.80 27.36
C SER A 61 37.81 -41.76 28.83
N THR A 62 36.98 -41.22 29.74
CA THR A 62 37.26 -41.24 31.18
C THR A 62 37.04 -42.62 31.80
N ASN A 63 36.07 -43.40 31.31
CA ASN A 63 35.90 -44.80 31.70
C ASN A 63 36.96 -45.74 31.08
N ASN A 64 37.54 -45.40 29.93
CA ASN A 64 38.67 -46.14 29.35
C ASN A 64 40.00 -45.88 30.08
N MET A 65 40.12 -44.79 30.85
CA MET A 65 41.29 -44.55 31.69
C MET A 65 41.25 -45.35 33.02
N THR A 66 40.12 -45.96 33.35
CA THR A 66 39.93 -46.81 34.57
C THR A 66 39.61 -48.27 34.27
N SER A 67 39.67 -48.72 33.01
CA SER A 67 39.35 -50.10 32.62
C SER A 67 40.37 -50.71 31.63
N ILE A 68 41.64 -50.80 32.04
CA ILE A 68 42.66 -51.66 31.39
C ILE A 68 42.46 -53.15 31.75
N LEU A 69 41.41 -53.54 32.48
CA LEU A 69 41.26 -54.88 33.05
C LEU A 69 40.02 -55.70 32.66
N ASN A 70 39.23 -55.30 31.65
CA ASN A 70 38.16 -56.17 31.12
C ASN A 70 38.18 -56.20 29.59
N LEU A 71 39.06 -57.05 29.05
CA LEU A 71 39.16 -57.34 27.63
C LEU A 71 39.03 -58.85 27.40
N THR A 72 37.82 -59.37 27.65
CA THR A 72 37.38 -60.71 27.23
C THR A 72 35.89 -60.69 26.89
N HIS A 73 35.55 -60.29 25.67
CA HIS A 73 34.78 -61.12 24.73
C HIS A 73 34.41 -60.31 23.48
N SER A 74 34.98 -60.73 22.36
CA SER A 74 34.46 -60.51 21.02
C SER A 74 33.14 -61.25 20.82
N ASN A 75 32.13 -60.58 20.25
CA ASN A 75 31.34 -61.04 19.08
C ASN A 75 30.02 -60.25 18.97
N SER A 76 29.89 -59.46 17.90
CA SER A 76 28.82 -59.61 16.88
C SER A 76 28.74 -58.37 16.00
N ILE A 77 29.18 -58.57 14.76
CA ILE A 77 28.91 -57.71 13.61
C ILE A 77 27.48 -58.02 13.12
N THR A 78 26.84 -56.98 12.57
CA THR A 78 25.64 -56.97 11.70
C THR A 78 24.27 -57.35 12.28
N SER A 79 23.33 -56.39 12.26
CA SER A 79 22.07 -56.57 11.51
C SER A 79 21.30 -55.24 11.31
N ASN A 80 21.03 -54.98 10.02
CA ASN A 80 19.80 -54.45 9.45
C ASN A 80 19.42 -52.97 9.61
N LEU A 81 19.83 -52.26 8.56
CA LEU A 81 19.09 -51.20 7.87
C LEU A 81 17.58 -51.53 7.78
N SER A 82 16.75 -50.91 8.63
CA SER A 82 15.29 -50.90 8.48
C SER A 82 14.80 -49.47 8.23
N THR A 83 14.36 -49.21 7.00
CA THR A 83 13.78 -47.96 6.52
C THR A 83 12.33 -47.81 6.99
N THR A 84 12.13 -47.55 8.28
CA THR A 84 10.89 -46.97 8.81
C THR A 84 11.26 -45.76 9.67
N PRO A 85 10.72 -44.56 9.42
CA PRO A 85 11.03 -43.40 10.25
C PRO A 85 10.56 -43.69 11.68
N THR A 86 11.50 -43.68 12.62
CA THR A 86 11.22 -43.79 14.06
C THR A 86 10.15 -42.75 14.46
N PRO A 87 9.27 -43.05 15.44
CA PRO A 87 8.18 -42.15 15.85
C PRO A 87 8.67 -40.73 16.22
N LEU A 88 9.91 -40.61 16.72
CA LEU A 88 10.56 -39.33 17.03
C LEU A 88 10.83 -38.47 15.78
N SER A 89 11.23 -39.08 14.66
CA SER A 89 11.50 -38.38 13.40
C SER A 89 10.22 -37.84 12.75
N GLN A 90 9.11 -38.56 12.90
CA GLN A 90 7.79 -38.11 12.46
C GLN A 90 7.28 -36.93 13.29
N CYS A 91 7.43 -36.97 14.62
CA CYS A 91 7.05 -35.85 15.49
C CYS A 91 7.82 -34.56 15.16
N LEU A 92 9.12 -34.66 14.89
CA LEU A 92 9.97 -33.51 14.60
C LEU A 92 9.59 -32.80 13.28
N PHE A 93 9.20 -33.57 12.27
CA PHE A 93 8.71 -33.02 11.01
C PHE A 93 7.39 -32.25 11.17
N PHE A 94 6.47 -32.74 12.01
CA PHE A 94 5.23 -32.01 12.29
C PHE A 94 5.49 -30.72 13.09
N ASP A 95 6.41 -30.75 14.06
CA ASP A 95 6.80 -29.55 14.79
C ASP A 95 7.38 -28.48 13.84
N ALA A 96 8.19 -28.90 12.86
CA ALA A 96 8.72 -28.01 11.82
C ALA A 96 7.62 -27.39 10.94
N ILE A 97 6.63 -28.17 10.52
CA ILE A 97 5.47 -27.66 9.76
C ILE A 97 4.73 -26.62 10.57
N VAL A 98 4.46 -26.88 11.86
CA VAL A 98 3.72 -25.95 12.71
C VAL A 98 4.45 -24.63 12.88
N LEU A 99 5.77 -24.67 13.13
CA LEU A 99 6.58 -23.47 13.25
C LEU A 99 6.62 -22.67 11.94
N PHE A 100 6.67 -23.33 10.79
CA PHE A 100 6.53 -22.67 9.49
C PHE A 100 5.16 -21.96 9.37
N MET A 101 4.08 -22.66 9.69
CA MET A 101 2.71 -22.13 9.59
C MET A 101 2.48 -20.96 10.56
N LEU A 102 2.98 -21.08 11.79
CA LEU A 102 2.93 -20.02 12.80
C LEU A 102 3.75 -18.80 12.34
N SER A 103 4.92 -19.01 11.75
CA SER A 103 5.74 -17.92 11.19
C SER A 103 5.03 -17.23 10.04
N ALA A 104 4.42 -17.99 9.13
CA ALA A 104 3.62 -17.43 8.04
C ALA A 104 2.40 -16.65 8.56
N PHE A 105 1.76 -17.11 9.63
CA PHE A 105 0.70 -16.38 10.30
C PHE A 105 1.21 -15.05 10.86
N ILE A 106 2.36 -15.07 11.57
CA ILE A 106 2.98 -13.88 12.16
C ILE A 106 3.35 -12.86 11.08
N VAL A 107 3.96 -13.29 9.97
CA VAL A 107 4.28 -12.40 8.84
C VAL A 107 3.01 -11.76 8.28
N SER A 108 1.94 -12.56 8.10
CA SER A 108 0.67 -12.07 7.55
C SER A 108 -0.03 -11.07 8.47
N ILE A 109 -0.07 -11.36 9.78
CA ILE A 109 -0.69 -10.45 10.74
C ILE A 109 0.13 -9.17 10.89
N CYS A 110 1.47 -9.25 10.90
CA CYS A 110 2.33 -8.07 10.87
C CYS A 110 1.99 -7.20 9.65
N GLY A 111 2.01 -7.79 8.45
CA GLY A 111 1.70 -7.08 7.22
C GLY A 111 0.30 -6.46 7.19
N LEU A 112 -0.71 -7.14 7.76
CA LEU A 112 -2.08 -6.62 7.84
C LEU A 112 -2.18 -5.38 8.73
N PHE A 113 -1.53 -5.38 9.89
CA PHE A 113 -1.61 -4.27 10.84
C PHE A 113 -0.68 -3.11 10.49
N THR A 114 0.49 -3.34 9.88
CA THR A 114 1.44 -2.29 9.52
C THR A 114 1.03 -1.48 8.28
N ARG A 115 0.14 -2.03 7.44
CA ARG A 115 -0.26 -1.46 6.14
C ARG A 115 -0.95 -0.09 6.22
N TRP A 116 -1.69 0.19 7.28
CA TRP A 116 -2.61 1.33 7.36
C TRP A 116 -1.93 2.70 7.48
N HIS A 117 -0.62 2.71 7.70
CA HIS A 117 0.19 3.93 7.77
C HIS A 117 1.37 3.83 6.81
N PHE A 118 1.91 4.97 6.37
CA PHE A 118 3.17 4.96 5.63
C PHE A 118 4.32 4.71 6.61
N PRO A 119 5.22 3.73 6.36
CA PRO A 119 6.40 3.51 7.20
C PRO A 119 7.27 4.76 7.36
N ILE A 120 7.44 5.55 6.30
CA ILE A 120 8.29 6.75 6.30
C ILE A 120 7.89 7.78 7.37
N THR A 121 6.60 7.88 7.74
CA THR A 121 6.13 8.86 8.74
C THR A 121 6.57 8.53 10.18
N PHE A 122 7.15 7.34 10.40
CA PHE A 122 7.70 6.92 11.69
C PHE A 122 9.22 7.14 11.79
N ILE A 123 9.86 7.62 10.73
CA ILE A 123 11.25 8.07 10.72
C ILE A 123 11.24 9.56 11.05
N LYS A 124 12.03 10.01 12.03
CA LYS A 124 12.05 11.42 12.48
C LYS A 124 13.48 11.94 12.58
N PRO A 125 14.00 12.54 11.50
CA PRO A 125 15.33 13.13 11.49
C PRO A 125 15.51 14.28 12.49
N ASN A 126 14.45 15.08 12.71
CA ASN A 126 14.48 16.21 13.64
C ASN A 126 14.42 15.78 15.12
N SER A 127 14.51 14.48 15.43
CA SER A 127 14.56 14.02 16.82
C SER A 127 15.93 14.33 17.44
N ASN A 128 15.96 14.57 18.76
CA ASN A 128 17.21 14.85 19.47
C ASN A 128 18.20 13.68 19.24
N SER A 129 19.35 13.99 18.64
CA SER A 129 20.37 13.00 18.24
C SER A 129 20.89 12.20 19.42
N LEU A 130 21.03 12.81 20.60
CA LEU A 130 21.46 12.13 21.82
C LEU A 130 20.41 11.11 22.29
N VAL A 131 19.13 11.50 22.28
CA VAL A 131 18.03 10.61 22.69
C VAL A 131 17.88 9.47 21.69
N SER A 132 17.88 9.79 20.39
CA SER A 132 17.76 8.78 19.32
C SER A 132 18.96 7.82 19.34
N GLY A 133 20.17 8.34 19.54
CA GLY A 133 21.40 7.58 19.67
C GLY A 133 21.40 6.67 20.90
N PHE A 134 20.94 7.16 22.05
CA PHE A 134 20.78 6.34 23.26
C PHE A 134 19.73 5.23 23.07
N VAL A 135 18.58 5.57 22.48
CA VAL A 135 17.52 4.60 22.17
C VAL A 135 18.03 3.50 21.24
N ARG A 136 18.85 3.85 20.24
CA ARG A 136 19.40 2.88 19.29
C ARG A 136 20.54 2.05 19.90
N HIS A 137 21.60 2.71 20.36
CA HIS A 137 22.83 2.05 20.79
C HIS A 137 22.76 1.61 22.26
N GLY A 138 22.33 2.49 23.17
CA GLY A 138 22.28 2.21 24.61
C GLY A 138 21.36 1.04 24.94
N LEU A 139 20.12 1.06 24.43
CA LEU A 139 19.19 -0.05 24.65
C LEU A 139 19.64 -1.34 23.95
N SER A 140 20.23 -1.26 22.76
CA SER A 140 20.78 -2.45 22.08
C SER A 140 21.90 -3.10 22.91
N VAL A 141 22.85 -2.31 23.40
CA VAL A 141 23.93 -2.80 24.28
C VAL A 141 23.36 -3.39 25.57
N LEU A 142 22.38 -2.73 26.20
CA LEU A 142 21.72 -3.25 27.41
C LEU A 142 21.08 -4.62 27.15
N ILE A 143 20.36 -4.78 26.04
CA ILE A 143 19.73 -6.05 25.66
C ILE A 143 20.79 -7.13 25.39
N ILE A 144 21.90 -6.79 24.75
CA ILE A 144 23.01 -7.74 24.51
C ILE A 144 23.69 -8.13 25.83
N LEU A 145 23.88 -7.19 26.76
CA LEU A 145 24.40 -7.49 28.09
C LEU A 145 23.45 -8.45 28.85
N MET A 146 22.13 -8.23 28.76
CA MET A 146 21.14 -9.16 29.30
C MET A 146 21.19 -10.54 28.63
N ALA A 147 21.51 -10.59 27.33
CA ALA A 147 21.70 -11.86 26.62
C ALA A 147 22.90 -12.63 27.16
N ILE A 148 24.01 -11.95 27.43
CA ILE A 148 25.24 -12.52 28.00
C ILE A 148 24.99 -12.99 29.43
N THR A 149 24.34 -12.19 30.29
CA THR A 149 24.03 -12.62 31.66
C THR A 149 23.06 -13.81 31.70
N SER A 150 22.09 -13.85 30.79
CA SER A 150 21.19 -14.99 30.63
C SER A 150 21.92 -16.26 30.21
N GLN A 151 23.01 -16.14 29.43
CA GLN A 151 23.87 -17.26 29.09
C GLN A 151 24.57 -17.83 30.33
N TYR A 152 25.10 -16.97 31.21
CA TYR A 152 25.71 -17.40 32.48
C TYR A 152 24.68 -18.05 33.42
N ALA A 153 23.43 -17.60 33.38
CA ALA A 153 22.32 -18.20 34.12
C ALA A 153 21.78 -19.51 33.49
N SER A 154 22.44 -20.05 32.46
CA SER A 154 22.02 -21.26 31.72
C SER A 154 20.65 -21.15 31.02
N LEU A 155 20.17 -19.93 30.75
CA LEU A 155 18.94 -19.64 30.01
C LEU A 155 19.24 -19.43 28.51
N GLN A 156 19.55 -20.52 27.80
CA GLN A 156 20.04 -20.46 26.42
C GLN A 156 19.03 -19.86 25.41
N SER A 157 17.75 -20.20 25.52
CA SER A 157 16.71 -19.67 24.62
C SER A 157 16.53 -18.16 24.78
N VAL A 158 16.54 -17.68 26.03
CA VAL A 158 16.48 -16.27 26.39
C VAL A 158 17.71 -15.54 25.87
N SER A 159 18.90 -16.09 26.09
CA SER A 159 20.16 -15.52 25.59
C SER A 159 20.16 -15.35 24.07
N PHE A 160 19.77 -16.40 23.33
CA PHE A 160 19.69 -16.32 21.87
C PHE A 160 18.67 -15.26 21.41
N ALA A 161 17.46 -15.29 21.95
CA ALA A 161 16.41 -14.35 21.58
C ALA A 161 16.82 -12.90 21.88
N LEU A 162 17.37 -12.62 23.06
CA LEU A 162 17.86 -11.29 23.42
C LEU A 162 19.01 -10.84 22.53
N THR A 163 19.91 -11.75 22.13
CA THR A 163 20.98 -11.41 21.17
C THR A 163 20.40 -10.92 19.85
N VAL A 164 19.45 -11.67 19.27
CA VAL A 164 18.78 -11.29 18.02
C VAL A 164 17.98 -9.99 18.19
N ILE A 165 17.24 -9.85 19.28
CA ILE A 165 16.48 -8.62 19.59
C ILE A 165 17.43 -7.43 19.72
N GLY A 166 18.58 -7.57 20.38
CA GLY A 166 19.58 -6.53 20.53
C GLY A 166 20.14 -6.06 19.18
N LEU A 167 20.42 -7.00 18.26
CA LEU A 167 20.85 -6.69 16.89
C LEU A 167 19.73 -6.00 16.09
N LEU A 168 18.50 -6.49 16.15
CA LEU A 168 17.35 -5.85 15.50
C LEU A 168 17.10 -4.44 16.07
N TRP A 169 17.30 -4.26 17.37
CA TRP A 169 17.17 -2.97 18.05
C TRP A 169 18.25 -1.97 17.60
N TYR A 170 19.48 -2.44 17.38
CA TYR A 170 20.52 -1.61 16.79
C TYR A 170 20.12 -1.12 15.39
N ILE A 171 19.42 -1.95 14.61
CA ILE A 171 18.97 -1.57 13.25
C ILE A 171 17.80 -0.57 13.32
N ALA A 172 16.76 -0.84 14.11
CA ALA A 172 15.47 -0.14 14.00
C ALA A 172 14.83 0.28 15.35
N GLY A 173 15.61 0.39 16.43
CA GLY A 173 15.12 0.67 17.79
C GLY A 173 14.18 1.88 17.91
N PRO A 174 14.58 3.09 17.46
CA PRO A 174 13.69 4.26 17.50
C PRO A 174 12.38 4.07 16.72
N TYR A 175 12.45 3.37 15.58
CA TYR A 175 11.28 3.01 14.78
C TYR A 175 10.34 2.04 15.53
N PHE A 176 10.88 1.06 16.27
CA PHE A 176 10.08 0.15 17.10
C PHE A 176 9.31 0.89 18.18
N ILE A 177 9.93 1.84 18.89
CA ILE A 177 9.25 2.64 19.92
C ILE A 177 8.07 3.40 19.31
N ARG A 178 8.27 4.04 18.16
CA ARG A 178 7.22 4.79 17.46
C ARG A 178 6.09 3.90 16.93
N ARG A 179 6.35 2.61 16.72
CA ARG A 179 5.37 1.60 16.32
C ARG A 179 4.97 0.62 17.43
N ALA A 180 5.26 0.95 18.70
CA ALA A 180 5.07 0.05 19.83
C ALA A 180 3.64 -0.50 19.93
N LYS A 181 2.62 0.31 19.63
CA LYS A 181 1.21 -0.13 19.65
C LYS A 181 0.94 -1.28 18.67
N VAL A 182 1.42 -1.16 17.42
CA VAL A 182 1.22 -2.18 16.40
C VAL A 182 2.01 -3.43 16.77
N ILE A 183 3.28 -3.27 17.15
CA ILE A 183 4.16 -4.36 17.58
C ILE A 183 3.52 -5.13 18.74
N ALA A 184 3.07 -4.43 19.80
CA ALA A 184 2.45 -5.05 20.96
C ALA A 184 1.17 -5.83 20.60
N VAL A 185 0.28 -5.27 19.78
CA VAL A 185 -0.95 -5.96 19.36
C VAL A 185 -0.62 -7.20 18.53
N THR A 186 0.30 -7.10 17.56
CA THR A 186 0.69 -8.24 16.73
C THR A 186 1.38 -9.33 17.53
N SER A 187 2.24 -8.96 18.49
CA SER A 187 2.91 -9.90 19.40
C SER A 187 1.92 -10.57 20.34
N MET A 188 0.95 -9.84 20.90
CA MET A 188 -0.05 -10.39 21.81
C MET A 188 -0.94 -11.43 21.10
N ILE A 189 -1.49 -11.09 19.92
CA ILE A 189 -2.34 -12.03 19.15
C ILE A 189 -1.53 -13.27 18.73
N SER A 190 -0.30 -13.07 18.28
CA SER A 190 0.56 -14.17 17.82
C SER A 190 1.04 -15.07 18.96
N THR A 191 1.33 -14.49 20.14
CA THR A 191 1.71 -15.25 21.33
C THR A 191 0.53 -16.06 21.87
N LEU A 192 -0.68 -15.48 21.85
CA LEU A 192 -1.89 -16.22 22.22
C LEU A 192 -2.12 -17.44 21.30
N LEU A 193 -1.97 -17.26 19.99
CA LEU A 193 -2.08 -18.39 19.05
C LEU A 193 -0.97 -19.41 19.28
N GLY A 194 0.28 -18.97 19.41
CA GLY A 194 1.42 -19.86 19.67
C GLY A 194 1.25 -20.66 20.98
N PHE A 195 0.75 -20.03 22.03
CA PHE A 195 0.42 -20.69 23.29
C PHE A 195 -0.67 -21.76 23.12
N LEU A 196 -1.77 -21.44 22.43
CA LEU A 196 -2.84 -22.40 22.13
C LEU A 196 -2.32 -23.62 21.33
N VAL A 197 -1.41 -23.37 20.38
CA VAL A 197 -0.76 -24.43 19.61
C VAL A 197 0.13 -25.31 20.51
N CYS A 198 0.88 -24.72 21.44
CA CYS A 198 1.72 -25.47 22.38
C CYS A 198 0.88 -26.30 23.37
N CYS A 199 -0.20 -25.73 23.93
CA CYS A 199 -1.10 -26.44 24.86
C CYS A 199 -1.82 -27.64 24.22
N THR A 200 -2.01 -27.62 22.90
CA THR A 200 -2.66 -28.70 22.15
C THR A 200 -1.65 -29.63 21.46
N ALA A 201 -0.35 -29.43 21.70
CA ALA A 201 0.72 -30.28 21.21
C ALA A 201 0.67 -31.66 21.90
N TYR A 202 1.15 -32.68 21.18
CA TYR A 202 1.19 -34.05 21.68
C TYR A 202 2.31 -34.22 22.72
N THR A 203 2.14 -35.09 23.72
CA THR A 203 3.08 -35.25 24.85
C THR A 203 4.52 -35.59 24.42
N HIS A 204 4.72 -36.21 23.27
CA HIS A 204 6.05 -36.52 22.71
C HIS A 204 6.61 -35.45 21.74
N SER A 205 5.90 -34.34 21.52
CA SER A 205 6.36 -33.21 20.71
C SER A 205 7.28 -32.29 21.51
N LYS A 206 8.29 -31.70 20.85
CA LYS A 206 9.15 -30.69 21.49
C LYS A 206 8.37 -29.39 21.79
N LEU A 207 7.30 -29.12 21.04
CA LEU A 207 6.41 -27.97 21.25
C LEU A 207 5.61 -28.09 22.55
N TYR A 208 5.33 -29.31 23.03
CA TYR A 208 4.60 -29.53 24.28
C TYR A 208 5.41 -29.09 25.51
N VAL A 209 6.74 -29.24 25.44
CA VAL A 209 7.68 -28.86 26.51
C VAL A 209 8.06 -27.37 26.43
N THR A 210 7.67 -26.68 25.35
CA THR A 210 8.03 -25.28 25.12
C THR A 210 7.26 -24.37 26.08
N GLY A 211 7.98 -23.57 26.87
CA GLY A 211 7.37 -22.64 27.82
C GLY A 211 6.66 -21.47 27.15
N THR A 212 5.78 -20.81 27.89
CA THR A 212 5.11 -19.57 27.45
C THR A 212 6.11 -18.46 27.10
N LEU A 213 7.20 -18.38 27.86
CA LEU A 213 8.30 -17.44 27.66
C LEU A 213 9.00 -17.66 26.32
N ASP A 214 9.34 -18.92 25.98
CA ASP A 214 10.02 -19.25 24.72
C ASP A 214 9.14 -18.92 23.51
N CYS A 215 7.84 -19.21 23.62
CA CYS A 215 6.86 -18.83 22.59
C CYS A 215 6.78 -17.31 22.41
N ALA A 216 6.73 -16.55 23.51
CA ALA A 216 6.70 -15.09 23.47
C ALA A 216 7.97 -14.52 22.84
N LEU A 217 9.14 -15.06 23.19
CA LEU A 217 10.43 -14.65 22.63
C LEU A 217 10.52 -14.95 21.12
N PHE A 218 10.10 -16.14 20.69
CA PHE A 218 10.02 -16.50 19.28
C PHE A 218 9.14 -15.53 18.49
N VAL A 219 7.94 -15.24 18.99
CA VAL A 219 7.02 -14.27 18.39
C VAL A 219 7.66 -12.88 18.32
N MET A 220 8.26 -12.41 19.41
CA MET A 220 8.90 -11.10 19.46
C MET A 220 10.03 -10.97 18.43
N VAL A 221 10.89 -11.98 18.30
CA VAL A 221 11.95 -12.01 17.27
C VAL A 221 11.36 -11.88 15.86
N LEU A 222 10.31 -12.63 15.54
CA LEU A 222 9.69 -12.58 14.22
C LEU A 222 8.98 -11.25 13.94
N VAL A 223 8.23 -10.71 14.92
CA VAL A 223 7.53 -9.43 14.79
C VAL A 223 8.53 -8.28 14.59
N LEU A 224 9.61 -8.26 15.38
CA LEU A 224 10.66 -7.25 15.24
C LEU A 224 11.43 -7.41 13.93
N SER A 225 11.69 -8.65 13.48
CA SER A 225 12.30 -8.92 12.17
C SER A 225 11.45 -8.37 11.02
N CYS A 226 10.13 -8.58 11.07
CA CYS A 226 9.22 -8.03 10.05
C CYS A 226 9.26 -6.50 10.02
N ASN A 227 9.23 -5.85 11.20
CA ASN A 227 9.26 -4.39 11.29
C ASN A 227 10.64 -3.81 10.90
N ALA A 228 11.74 -4.51 11.19
CA ALA A 228 13.08 -4.11 10.78
C ALA A 228 13.24 -4.18 9.25
N LEU A 229 12.70 -5.22 8.62
CA LEU A 229 12.69 -5.34 7.15
C LEU A 229 11.83 -4.23 6.50
N ASP A 230 10.66 -3.92 7.08
CA ASP A 230 9.85 -2.79 6.60
C ASP A 230 10.60 -1.46 6.72
N TYR A 231 11.34 -1.26 7.82
CA TYR A 231 12.15 -0.06 8.06
C TYR A 231 13.31 0.06 7.04
N LEU A 232 14.04 -1.02 6.80
CA LEU A 232 15.12 -1.05 5.80
C LEU A 232 14.60 -0.79 4.38
N ASP A 233 13.49 -1.43 4.00
CA ASP A 233 12.84 -1.20 2.71
C ASP A 233 12.41 0.26 2.54
N THR A 234 11.92 0.89 3.61
CA THR A 234 11.51 2.30 3.62
C THR A 234 12.68 3.24 3.43
N ILE A 235 13.78 3.03 4.14
CA ILE A 235 15.00 3.84 3.98
C ILE A 235 15.55 3.69 2.58
N LEU A 236 15.66 2.46 2.07
CA LEU A 236 16.19 2.19 0.74
C LEU A 236 15.34 2.85 -0.37
N ASN A 237 14.01 2.89 -0.20
CA ASN A 237 13.11 3.53 -1.16
C ASN A 237 13.10 5.06 -1.08
N THR A 238 13.29 5.63 0.11
CA THR A 238 13.25 7.08 0.34
C THR A 238 14.60 7.73 0.07
N PHE A 239 15.67 7.08 0.48
CA PHE A 239 17.04 7.55 0.41
C PHE A 239 17.92 6.57 -0.41
N PRO A 240 17.57 6.25 -1.67
CA PRO A 240 18.31 5.28 -2.46
C PRO A 240 19.75 5.73 -2.75
N HIS A 241 20.03 7.04 -2.66
CA HIS A 241 21.35 7.62 -2.87
C HIS A 241 22.39 7.22 -1.81
N LEU A 242 21.95 6.73 -0.65
CA LEU A 242 22.84 6.17 0.38
C LEU A 242 23.65 4.98 -0.15
N ILE A 243 23.05 4.22 -1.08
CA ILE A 243 23.67 3.03 -1.68
C ILE A 243 24.01 3.25 -3.15
N GLN A 244 23.10 3.85 -3.92
CA GLN A 244 23.26 4.06 -5.35
C GLN A 244 22.88 5.49 -5.73
N LYS A 245 23.90 6.33 -5.98
CA LYS A 245 23.70 7.74 -6.38
C LYS A 245 23.12 7.87 -7.80
N ASP A 246 23.40 6.93 -8.70
CA ASP A 246 22.93 6.97 -10.07
C ASP A 246 21.44 6.56 -10.17
N LYS A 247 20.57 7.56 -10.42
CA LYS A 247 19.12 7.38 -10.57
C LYS A 247 18.73 6.36 -11.65
N SER A 248 19.55 6.14 -12.67
CA SER A 248 19.25 5.13 -13.72
C SER A 248 19.36 3.71 -13.20
N LYS A 249 20.27 3.47 -12.24
CA LYS A 249 20.55 2.15 -11.64
C LYS A 249 19.66 1.85 -10.43
N GLN A 250 19.03 2.87 -9.83
CA GLN A 250 18.12 2.71 -8.69
C GLN A 250 16.89 1.85 -9.00
N ALA A 251 16.52 1.67 -10.29
CA ALA A 251 15.45 0.77 -10.71
C ALA A 251 15.69 -0.69 -10.27
N ALA A 252 16.95 -1.14 -10.22
CA ALA A 252 17.30 -2.48 -9.79
C ALA A 252 17.00 -2.74 -8.31
N LEU A 253 16.88 -1.67 -7.51
CA LEU A 253 16.57 -1.73 -6.07
C LEU A 253 15.08 -1.87 -5.78
N GLN A 254 14.19 -1.86 -6.79
CA GLN A 254 12.75 -1.91 -6.56
C GLN A 254 12.20 -3.34 -6.48
N SER A 255 13.00 -4.36 -6.78
CA SER A 255 12.57 -5.77 -6.78
C SER A 255 13.14 -6.52 -5.60
N GLN A 256 12.33 -6.77 -4.56
CA GLN A 256 12.77 -7.48 -3.35
C GLN A 256 13.13 -8.96 -3.58
N THR A 257 12.78 -9.52 -4.73
CA THR A 257 13.18 -10.88 -5.13
C THR A 257 14.54 -10.91 -5.82
N SER A 258 15.16 -9.75 -6.09
CA SER A 258 16.44 -9.66 -6.79
C SER A 258 17.62 -9.70 -5.81
N PHE A 259 18.73 -10.30 -6.26
CA PHE A 259 20.00 -10.25 -5.53
C PHE A 259 20.50 -8.82 -5.32
N SER A 260 20.33 -7.93 -6.30
CA SER A 260 20.78 -6.53 -6.21
C SER A 260 20.11 -5.77 -5.06
N TYR A 261 18.85 -6.09 -4.76
CA TYR A 261 18.14 -5.51 -3.62
C TYR A 261 18.77 -5.96 -2.31
N TRP A 262 18.98 -7.27 -2.12
CA TRP A 262 19.54 -7.79 -0.87
C TRP A 262 20.99 -7.38 -0.65
N PHE A 263 21.78 -7.28 -1.72
CA PHE A 263 23.11 -6.70 -1.65
C PHE A 263 23.07 -5.25 -1.15
N ALA A 264 22.13 -4.43 -1.65
CA ALA A 264 21.93 -3.06 -1.17
C ALA A 264 21.45 -3.00 0.29
N VAL A 265 20.58 -3.92 0.71
CA VAL A 265 20.14 -4.03 2.10
C VAL A 265 21.32 -4.38 3.03
N ILE A 266 22.19 -5.30 2.62
CA ILE A 266 23.40 -5.65 3.38
C ILE A 266 24.32 -4.43 3.52
N GLN A 267 24.59 -3.73 2.41
CA GLN A 267 25.39 -2.50 2.43
C GLN A 267 24.78 -1.43 3.35
N LEU A 268 23.45 -1.27 3.32
CA LEU A 268 22.74 -0.35 4.20
C LEU A 268 22.90 -0.73 5.68
N VAL A 269 22.77 -2.02 6.02
CA VAL A 269 22.95 -2.49 7.40
C VAL A 269 24.39 -2.32 7.87
N SER A 270 25.38 -2.56 6.99
CA SER A 270 26.80 -2.37 7.31
C SER A 270 27.18 -0.92 7.64
N CYS A 271 26.48 0.05 7.05
CA CYS A 271 26.71 1.48 7.26
C CYS A 271 25.40 2.20 7.62
N MET A 272 24.71 1.68 8.62
CA MET A 272 23.35 2.12 8.95
C MET A 272 23.34 3.53 9.56
N PRO A 273 22.80 4.55 8.86
CA PRO A 273 22.84 5.95 9.31
C PRO A 273 21.99 6.17 10.55
N ASN A 274 22.32 7.18 11.36
CA ASN A 274 21.37 7.64 12.37
C ASN A 274 20.23 8.37 11.68
N GLU A 275 19.03 8.33 12.27
CA GLU A 275 17.90 9.06 11.69
C GLU A 275 18.17 10.56 11.57
N SER A 276 18.95 11.14 12.49
CA SER A 276 19.38 12.55 12.46
C SER A 276 20.28 12.91 11.28
N ASP A 277 20.93 11.91 10.67
CA ASP A 277 21.80 12.11 9.51
C ASP A 277 20.99 12.14 8.20
N LEU A 278 19.72 11.69 8.25
CA LEU A 278 18.82 11.70 7.11
C LEU A 278 18.25 13.10 6.89
N HIS A 279 18.11 13.51 5.63
CA HIS A 279 17.48 14.79 5.33
C HIS A 279 15.98 14.75 5.66
N ALA A 280 15.46 15.79 6.33
CA ALA A 280 14.07 15.84 6.79
C ALA A 280 13.05 16.12 5.67
N SER A 281 13.44 16.89 4.65
CA SER A 281 12.51 17.39 3.62
C SER A 281 11.67 16.31 2.91
N PRO A 282 12.19 15.13 2.51
CA PRO A 282 11.35 14.09 1.90
C PRO A 282 10.20 13.62 2.77
N ILE A 283 10.37 13.66 4.10
CA ILE A 283 9.38 13.21 5.09
C ILE A 283 8.38 14.32 5.36
N GLU A 284 8.85 15.55 5.56
CA GLU A 284 8.01 16.73 5.77
C GLU A 284 7.14 17.04 4.54
N ASP A 285 7.71 16.89 3.35
CA ASP A 285 7.00 17.14 2.10
C ASP A 285 5.89 16.09 1.88
N ILE A 286 6.11 14.81 2.18
CA ILE A 286 5.03 13.80 2.06
C ILE A 286 3.96 13.97 3.14
N GLU A 287 4.33 14.33 4.38
CA GLU A 287 3.35 14.67 5.42
C GLU A 287 2.47 15.84 4.98
N THR A 288 3.07 16.82 4.29
CA THR A 288 2.34 17.92 3.64
C THR A 288 1.42 17.43 2.53
N ALA A 289 1.85 16.51 1.65
CA ALA A 289 0.98 15.91 0.65
C ALA A 289 -0.24 15.20 1.26
N ILE A 290 -0.04 14.44 2.34
CA ILE A 290 -1.12 13.72 3.05
C ILE A 290 -2.12 14.70 3.68
N ARG A 291 -1.62 15.83 4.20
CA ARG A 291 -2.39 16.92 4.81
C ARG A 291 -3.18 17.71 3.76
N VAL A 292 -2.53 18.18 2.69
CA VAL A 292 -3.15 18.95 1.58
C VAL A 292 -4.26 18.15 0.90
N LEU A 293 -4.03 16.87 0.64
CA LEU A 293 -5.06 15.99 0.09
C LEU A 293 -6.29 15.85 1.01
N GLY A 294 -6.14 16.14 2.31
CA GLY A 294 -7.24 16.42 3.24
C GLY A 294 -8.31 15.31 3.37
N PRO A 295 -9.52 15.67 3.83
CA PRO A 295 -10.70 14.80 3.85
C PRO A 295 -11.35 14.61 2.47
N ALA A 296 -11.14 15.53 1.52
CA ALA A 296 -11.71 15.48 0.17
C ALA A 296 -11.22 14.26 -0.62
N SER A 297 -10.02 13.76 -0.30
CA SER A 297 -9.41 12.57 -0.89
C SER A 297 -9.73 11.26 -0.14
N ARG A 298 -10.72 11.21 0.77
CA ARG A 298 -11.05 9.98 1.54
C ARG A 298 -11.29 8.75 0.67
N SER A 299 -11.92 8.92 -0.49
CA SER A 299 -12.10 7.84 -1.48
C SER A 299 -10.76 7.36 -2.03
N TRP A 300 -9.86 8.30 -2.34
CA TRP A 300 -8.50 7.99 -2.78
C TRP A 300 -7.68 7.34 -1.65
N LYS A 301 -7.69 7.83 -0.41
CA LYS A 301 -6.96 7.22 0.73
C LYS A 301 -7.37 5.76 0.97
N THR A 302 -8.67 5.47 0.84
CA THR A 302 -9.20 4.10 1.00
C THR A 302 -8.79 3.20 -0.16
N MET A 303 -8.86 3.71 -1.40
CA MET A 303 -8.46 2.97 -2.61
C MET A 303 -6.94 2.79 -2.72
N ALA A 304 -6.17 3.79 -2.32
CA ALA A 304 -4.71 3.77 -2.28
C ALA A 304 -4.19 2.69 -1.33
N ALA A 305 -4.93 2.36 -0.25
CA ALA A 305 -4.58 1.27 0.65
C ALA A 305 -4.57 -0.11 -0.03
N LEU A 306 -5.13 -0.26 -1.24
CA LEU A 306 -5.07 -1.48 -2.03
C LEU A 306 -3.73 -1.69 -2.72
N PHE A 307 -2.89 -0.65 -2.85
CA PHE A 307 -1.59 -0.75 -3.51
C PHE A 307 -0.46 -1.13 -2.54
N PRO A 308 0.60 -1.81 -3.02
CA PRO A 308 1.84 -1.99 -2.27
C PRO A 308 2.37 -0.67 -1.69
N VAL A 309 2.98 -0.71 -0.50
CA VAL A 309 3.30 0.49 0.30
C VAL A 309 4.12 1.53 -0.46
N ASN A 310 5.22 1.13 -1.11
CA ASN A 310 6.10 2.07 -1.82
C ASN A 310 5.42 2.64 -3.07
N LEU A 311 4.62 1.85 -3.78
CA LEU A 311 3.84 2.33 -4.90
C LEU A 311 2.74 3.31 -4.43
N ARG A 312 2.05 2.98 -3.34
CA ARG A 312 1.03 3.84 -2.72
C ARG A 312 1.61 5.21 -2.39
N GLN A 313 2.86 5.24 -1.92
CA GLN A 313 3.58 6.48 -1.63
C GLN A 313 3.72 7.34 -2.88
N ASP A 314 4.26 6.80 -3.97
CA ASP A 314 4.47 7.56 -5.20
C ASP A 314 3.17 8.00 -5.88
N LEU A 315 2.14 7.14 -5.85
CA LEU A 315 0.80 7.51 -6.33
C LEU A 315 0.19 8.65 -5.50
N CYS A 316 0.52 8.73 -4.20
CA CYS A 316 0.15 9.87 -3.34
C CYS A 316 0.80 11.16 -3.84
N LEU A 317 2.11 11.11 -4.10
CA LEU A 317 2.86 12.28 -4.55
C LEU A 317 2.38 12.76 -5.92
N LEU A 318 2.13 11.82 -6.85
CA LEU A 318 1.53 12.12 -8.14
C LEU A 318 0.16 12.78 -7.95
N TYR A 319 -0.76 12.13 -7.23
CA TYR A 319 -2.11 12.67 -7.07
C TYR A 319 -2.12 14.05 -6.39
N ALA A 320 -1.26 14.28 -5.39
CA ALA A 320 -1.11 15.57 -4.74
C ALA A 320 -0.63 16.65 -5.72
N PHE A 321 0.40 16.37 -6.53
CA PHE A 321 0.87 17.31 -7.54
C PHE A 321 -0.22 17.69 -8.54
N PHE A 322 -0.95 16.70 -9.05
CA PHE A 322 -2.00 16.95 -10.02
C PHE A 322 -3.12 17.78 -9.43
N ARG A 323 -3.58 17.44 -8.23
CA ARG A 323 -4.63 18.20 -7.55
C ARG A 323 -4.20 19.64 -7.26
N THR A 324 -2.97 19.84 -6.80
CA THR A 324 -2.44 21.18 -6.53
C THR A 324 -2.24 21.98 -7.81
N ALA A 325 -1.74 21.37 -8.88
CA ALA A 325 -1.56 22.05 -10.16
C ALA A 325 -2.90 22.44 -10.81
N ASP A 326 -3.90 21.57 -10.71
CA ASP A 326 -5.29 21.84 -11.10
C ASP A 326 -5.81 23.07 -10.35
N ASP A 327 -5.74 23.08 -9.02
CA ASP A 327 -6.18 24.20 -8.18
C ASP A 327 -5.41 25.51 -8.49
N LEU A 328 -4.11 25.43 -8.80
CA LEU A 328 -3.31 26.60 -9.20
C LEU A 328 -3.77 27.20 -10.53
N VAL A 329 -4.15 26.36 -11.50
CA VAL A 329 -4.59 26.83 -12.82
C VAL A 329 -6.04 27.31 -12.74
N ASP A 330 -6.88 26.61 -11.99
CA ASP A 330 -8.33 26.75 -12.05
C ASP A 330 -8.91 27.76 -11.05
N ASP A 331 -8.38 27.81 -9.84
CA ASP A 331 -8.95 28.55 -8.71
C ASP A 331 -8.18 29.84 -8.39
N ALA A 332 -7.31 30.30 -9.29
CA ALA A 332 -6.55 31.53 -9.07
C ALA A 332 -7.48 32.77 -9.10
N PRO A 333 -7.16 33.84 -8.34
CA PRO A 333 -8.05 35.00 -8.20
C PRO A 333 -8.35 35.75 -9.50
N THR A 334 -7.46 35.66 -10.50
CA THR A 334 -7.60 36.37 -11.78
C THR A 334 -7.20 35.46 -12.94
N PRO A 335 -7.81 35.63 -14.15
CA PRO A 335 -7.43 34.86 -15.34
C PRO A 335 -5.94 35.02 -15.69
N LYS A 336 -5.38 36.21 -15.50
CA LYS A 336 -3.95 36.47 -15.72
C LYS A 336 -3.07 35.66 -14.78
N GLN A 337 -3.51 35.46 -13.53
CA GLN A 337 -2.80 34.61 -12.58
C GLN A 337 -2.88 33.13 -12.97
N CYS A 338 -4.02 32.67 -13.49
CA CYS A 338 -4.16 31.32 -14.03
C CYS A 338 -3.12 31.05 -15.14
N GLU A 339 -3.01 31.96 -16.10
CA GLU A 339 -2.00 31.88 -17.18
C GLU A 339 -0.57 31.90 -16.64
N GLN A 340 -0.27 32.80 -15.70
CA GLN A 340 1.05 32.88 -15.08
C GLN A 340 1.42 31.61 -14.30
N ASN A 341 0.45 31.00 -13.60
CA ASN A 341 0.63 29.75 -12.89
C ASN A 341 0.90 28.60 -13.88
N LEU A 342 0.17 28.54 -14.99
CA LEU A 342 0.42 27.55 -16.05
C LEU A 342 1.82 27.72 -16.67
N ILE A 343 2.26 28.96 -16.95
CA ILE A 343 3.63 29.25 -17.42
C ILE A 343 4.66 28.76 -16.40
N THR A 344 4.42 29.01 -15.11
CA THR A 344 5.30 28.56 -14.02
C THR A 344 5.39 27.03 -13.96
N ILE A 345 4.26 26.34 -14.07
CA ILE A 345 4.19 24.87 -14.12
C ILE A 345 4.92 24.32 -15.34
N ARG A 346 4.65 24.86 -16.54
CA ARG A 346 5.33 24.45 -17.79
C ARG A 346 6.85 24.61 -17.68
N ARG A 347 7.29 25.74 -17.12
CA ARG A 347 8.71 25.99 -16.87
C ARG A 347 9.30 24.98 -15.89
N PHE A 348 8.65 24.76 -14.75
CA PHE A 348 9.05 23.77 -13.76
C PHE A 348 9.21 22.38 -14.38
N LEU A 349 8.20 21.91 -15.11
CA LEU A 349 8.25 20.60 -15.75
C LEU A 349 9.37 20.52 -16.79
N ARG A 350 9.57 21.57 -17.59
CA ARG A 350 10.69 21.62 -18.54
C ARG A 350 12.04 21.48 -17.83
N GLU A 351 12.27 22.26 -16.78
CA GLU A 351 13.52 22.22 -16.00
C GLU A 351 13.72 20.85 -15.33
N VAL A 352 12.66 20.27 -14.75
CA VAL A 352 12.72 18.94 -14.09
C VAL A 352 13.10 17.82 -15.06
N PHE A 353 12.48 17.77 -16.24
CA PHE A 353 12.68 16.67 -17.19
C PHE A 353 13.86 16.88 -18.13
N PHE A 354 14.17 18.12 -18.49
CA PHE A 354 15.16 18.48 -19.50
C PHE A 354 16.17 19.52 -18.95
N PRO A 355 17.08 19.10 -18.05
CA PRO A 355 18.13 19.99 -17.56
C PRO A 355 19.03 20.44 -18.71
N THR A 356 19.39 21.73 -18.75
CA THR A 356 20.39 22.25 -19.70
C THR A 356 21.81 21.81 -19.35
N GLU A 357 22.74 21.83 -20.31
CA GLU A 357 24.13 21.42 -20.09
C GLU A 357 24.83 22.23 -18.98
N GLN A 358 24.55 23.55 -18.88
CA GLN A 358 25.06 24.39 -17.79
C GLN A 358 24.48 23.97 -16.42
N GLN A 359 23.17 23.73 -16.35
CA GLN A 359 22.48 23.24 -15.16
C GLN A 359 22.99 21.85 -14.72
N ALA A 360 23.30 20.98 -15.68
CA ALA A 360 23.88 19.66 -15.42
C ALA A 360 25.33 19.73 -14.90
N LYS A 361 26.10 20.76 -15.28
CA LYS A 361 27.43 21.04 -14.74
C LYS A 361 27.36 21.61 -13.31
N ILE A 362 26.49 22.60 -13.06
CA ILE A 362 26.26 23.16 -11.71
C ILE A 362 25.87 22.05 -10.71
N CYS A 363 25.07 21.08 -11.15
CA CYS A 363 24.69 19.89 -10.38
C CYS A 363 25.88 19.06 -9.84
N LYS A 364 27.06 19.14 -10.46
CA LYS A 364 28.25 18.39 -10.02
C LYS A 364 29.05 19.14 -8.95
N ASP A 365 28.94 20.47 -8.93
CA ASP A 365 29.72 21.35 -8.05
C ASP A 365 28.90 21.86 -6.85
N SER A 366 27.57 21.84 -6.93
CA SER A 366 26.70 22.20 -5.82
C SER A 366 26.71 21.11 -4.74
N ASN A 367 27.27 21.41 -3.58
CA ASN A 367 26.96 20.74 -2.31
C ASN A 367 25.47 20.98 -1.98
N SER A 368 24.55 20.32 -2.71
CA SER A 368 23.11 20.39 -2.44
C SER A 368 22.82 19.75 -1.08
N GLN A 369 22.16 20.47 -0.17
CA GLN A 369 21.80 19.94 1.15
C GLN A 369 20.83 18.74 1.09
N ASP A 370 20.00 18.63 0.04
CA ASP A 370 19.09 17.49 -0.18
C ASP A 370 19.41 16.71 -1.48
N LEU A 371 20.09 15.57 -1.36
CA LEU A 371 20.43 14.69 -2.48
C LEU A 371 19.24 13.92 -3.07
N THR A 372 18.06 13.99 -2.44
CA THR A 372 16.84 13.37 -3.00
C THR A 372 16.24 14.21 -4.13
N LEU A 373 16.47 15.53 -4.11
CA LEU A 373 15.97 16.46 -5.11
C LEU A 373 16.92 16.56 -6.32
N PRO A 374 16.40 16.95 -7.50
CA PRO A 374 17.26 17.33 -8.60
C PRO A 374 18.02 18.63 -8.26
N GLY A 375 19.35 18.55 -8.15
CA GLY A 375 20.20 19.68 -7.74
C GLY A 375 20.25 20.82 -8.75
N HIS A 376 19.78 20.60 -9.98
CA HIS A 376 19.76 21.60 -11.04
C HIS A 376 18.56 22.56 -10.98
N ILE A 377 17.61 22.32 -10.08
CA ILE A 377 16.42 23.14 -9.90
C ILE A 377 16.69 24.22 -8.86
N ASN A 378 16.40 25.48 -9.20
CA ASN A 378 16.49 26.58 -8.25
C ASN A 378 15.20 26.66 -7.39
N TRP A 379 15.21 25.98 -6.25
CA TRP A 379 14.05 25.94 -5.35
C TRP A 379 13.71 27.30 -4.72
N ASN A 380 14.70 28.14 -4.44
CA ASN A 380 14.47 29.49 -3.92
C ASN A 380 13.72 30.36 -4.93
N TYR A 381 14.02 30.19 -6.24
CA TYR A 381 13.26 30.86 -7.28
C TYR A 381 11.80 30.40 -7.29
N TYR A 382 11.53 29.09 -7.23
CA TYR A 382 10.14 28.59 -7.17
C TYR A 382 9.41 28.99 -5.88
N ALA A 383 10.12 29.17 -4.76
CA ALA A 383 9.54 29.70 -3.53
C ALA A 383 9.00 31.14 -3.70
N THR A 384 9.59 31.94 -4.59
CA THR A 384 9.08 33.29 -4.90
C THR A 384 7.89 33.30 -5.86
N LEU A 385 7.70 32.24 -6.65
CA LEU A 385 6.63 32.15 -7.66
C LEU A 385 5.39 31.43 -7.16
N LEU A 386 5.58 30.40 -6.34
CA LEU A 386 4.50 29.57 -5.81
C LEU A 386 3.86 30.27 -4.59
N PRO A 387 2.55 30.08 -4.36
CA PRO A 387 1.82 30.89 -3.39
C PRO A 387 2.19 30.63 -1.93
N ASN A 388 2.71 29.44 -1.60
CA ASN A 388 3.11 29.07 -0.23
C ASN A 388 4.04 27.85 -0.20
N GLU A 389 4.60 27.59 0.99
CA GLU A 389 5.49 26.46 1.25
C GLU A 389 4.82 25.09 1.05
N ASP A 390 3.51 24.98 1.31
CA ASP A 390 2.79 23.71 1.11
C ASP A 390 2.80 23.33 -0.38
N VAL A 391 2.52 24.28 -1.27
CA VAL A 391 2.59 24.07 -2.73
C VAL A 391 4.03 23.77 -3.18
N LEU A 392 5.02 24.47 -2.64
CA LEU A 392 6.43 24.20 -2.94
C LEU A 392 6.84 22.77 -2.54
N ALA A 393 6.39 22.29 -1.37
CA ALA A 393 6.60 20.91 -0.92
C ALA A 393 6.00 19.87 -1.88
N ILE A 394 4.81 20.14 -2.43
CA ILE A 394 4.19 19.28 -3.45
C ILE A 394 5.04 19.22 -4.73
N PHE A 395 5.60 20.35 -5.17
CA PHE A 395 6.48 20.38 -6.35
C PHE A 395 7.80 19.64 -6.09
N ARG A 396 8.39 19.79 -4.89
CA ARG A 396 9.56 19.00 -4.45
C ARG A 396 9.29 17.50 -4.50
N ASN A 397 8.15 17.06 -3.95
CA ASN A 397 7.71 15.66 -4.02
C ASN A 397 7.63 15.12 -5.45
N PHE A 398 7.00 15.88 -6.35
CA PHE A 398 6.92 15.50 -7.75
C PHE A 398 8.31 15.38 -8.39
N ALA A 399 9.20 16.34 -8.12
CA ALA A 399 10.56 16.33 -8.65
C ALA A 399 11.38 15.11 -8.21
N ARG A 400 11.17 14.59 -6.98
CA ARG A 400 11.85 13.37 -6.49
C ARG A 400 11.54 12.15 -7.37
N ILE A 401 10.28 12.02 -7.78
CA ILE A 401 9.81 10.86 -8.56
C ILE A 401 9.89 11.05 -10.08
N SER A 402 10.12 12.29 -10.54
CA SER A 402 10.13 12.66 -11.98
C SER A 402 11.05 11.82 -12.88
N HIS A 403 12.16 11.29 -12.34
CA HIS A 403 13.20 10.61 -13.13
C HIS A 403 12.77 9.27 -13.76
N TYR A 404 11.64 8.71 -13.33
CA TYR A 404 11.00 7.54 -13.95
C TYR A 404 9.60 7.82 -14.51
N LEU A 405 9.21 9.10 -14.61
CA LEU A 405 7.97 9.52 -15.26
C LEU A 405 8.20 9.85 -16.74
N CYS A 406 7.12 9.87 -17.52
CA CYS A 406 7.16 10.16 -18.96
C CYS A 406 7.08 11.67 -19.24
N PRO A 407 8.11 12.30 -19.83
CA PRO A 407 8.08 13.74 -20.13
C PRO A 407 6.99 14.14 -21.11
N ARG A 408 6.72 13.30 -22.13
CA ARG A 408 5.65 13.52 -23.12
C ARG A 408 4.30 13.70 -22.44
N ALA A 409 3.97 12.78 -21.53
CA ALA A 409 2.73 12.82 -20.78
C ALA A 409 2.64 14.13 -19.97
N MET A 410 3.72 14.55 -19.33
CA MET A 410 3.70 15.83 -18.60
C MET A 410 3.49 17.05 -19.51
N SER A 411 4.04 17.06 -20.73
CA SER A 411 3.77 18.12 -21.70
C SER A 411 2.30 18.14 -22.11
N GLU A 412 1.76 16.99 -22.53
CA GLU A 412 0.37 16.84 -22.95
C GLU A 412 -0.62 17.29 -21.87
N LEU A 413 -0.33 17.02 -20.59
CA LEU A 413 -1.15 17.48 -19.48
C LEU A 413 -1.24 19.01 -19.39
N THR A 414 -0.12 19.72 -19.59
CA THR A 414 -0.14 21.19 -19.58
C THR A 414 -0.94 21.78 -20.72
N ASP A 415 -1.05 21.05 -21.83
CA ASP A 415 -1.88 21.45 -22.98
C ASP A 415 -3.37 21.26 -22.68
N ALA A 416 -3.73 20.30 -21.82
CA ALA A 416 -5.10 20.17 -21.32
C ALA A 416 -5.50 21.36 -20.43
N TRP A 417 -4.64 21.77 -19.51
CA TRP A 417 -4.87 22.98 -18.70
C TRP A 417 -4.98 24.24 -19.55
N GLU A 418 -4.12 24.38 -20.57
CA GLU A 418 -4.24 25.49 -21.52
C GLU A 418 -5.58 25.46 -22.27
N HIS A 419 -6.05 24.27 -22.66
CA HIS A 419 -7.35 24.10 -23.30
C HIS A 419 -8.51 24.55 -22.40
N ASP A 420 -8.44 24.26 -21.09
CA ASP A 420 -9.43 24.73 -20.12
C ASP A 420 -9.37 26.25 -19.92
N LEU A 421 -8.18 26.85 -19.89
CA LEU A 421 -8.01 28.31 -19.77
C LEU A 421 -8.55 29.08 -20.99
N ARG A 422 -8.43 28.51 -22.20
CA ARG A 422 -9.06 29.12 -23.40
C ARG A 422 -10.57 29.23 -23.28
N GLY A 423 -11.20 28.37 -22.48
CA GLY A 423 -12.64 28.41 -22.20
C GLY A 423 -13.53 28.13 -23.41
N GLU A 424 -12.96 27.58 -24.50
CA GLU A 424 -13.69 27.30 -25.74
C GLU A 424 -14.74 26.18 -25.55
N PRO A 425 -15.88 26.26 -26.25
CA PRO A 425 -16.88 25.21 -26.18
C PRO A 425 -16.38 23.91 -26.82
N VAL A 426 -16.63 22.79 -26.14
CA VAL A 426 -16.47 21.45 -26.74
C VAL A 426 -17.49 21.32 -27.88
N LYS A 427 -17.05 21.22 -29.13
CA LYS A 427 -17.97 21.25 -30.29
C LYS A 427 -18.56 19.87 -30.56
N LYS A 428 -17.69 18.86 -30.68
CA LYS A 428 -18.04 17.48 -31.04
C LYS A 428 -17.65 16.49 -29.95
N GLN A 429 -18.26 15.31 -30.00
CA GLN A 429 -17.89 14.19 -29.12
C GLN A 429 -16.42 13.78 -29.28
N LYS A 430 -15.85 13.88 -30.49
CA LYS A 430 -14.43 13.61 -30.70
C LYS A 430 -13.53 14.58 -29.91
N ASP A 431 -13.96 15.83 -29.77
CA ASP A 431 -13.21 16.84 -29.00
C ASP A 431 -13.24 16.50 -27.50
N LEU A 432 -14.39 16.06 -26.99
CA LEU A 432 -14.53 15.55 -25.63
C LEU A 432 -13.63 14.34 -25.36
N LEU A 433 -13.60 13.39 -26.30
CA LEU A 433 -12.73 12.21 -26.23
C LEU A 433 -11.25 12.61 -26.19
N ASN A 434 -10.84 13.53 -27.05
CA ASN A 434 -9.47 14.03 -27.11
C ASN A 434 -9.09 14.74 -25.80
N TYR A 435 -9.96 15.61 -25.28
CA TYR A 435 -9.76 16.28 -24.00
C TYR A 435 -9.60 15.26 -22.84
N ALA A 436 -10.51 14.28 -22.76
CA ALA A 436 -10.45 13.23 -21.73
C ALA A 436 -9.16 12.38 -21.81
N ALA A 437 -8.66 12.11 -23.03
CA ALA A 437 -7.40 11.42 -23.23
C ALA A 437 -6.19 12.29 -22.82
N LEU A 438 -6.26 13.60 -23.06
CA LEU A 438 -5.19 14.55 -22.79
C LEU A 438 -5.01 14.84 -21.29
N ILE A 439 -6.11 14.97 -20.54
CA ILE A 439 -6.06 15.26 -19.09
C ILE A 439 -5.82 13.97 -18.28
N SER A 440 -6.85 13.12 -18.16
CA SER A 440 -6.83 11.95 -17.26
C SER A 440 -6.16 10.74 -17.91
N GLY A 441 -6.28 10.58 -19.23
CA GLY A 441 -5.57 9.50 -19.95
C GLY A 441 -4.06 9.60 -19.73
N THR A 442 -3.51 10.79 -19.85
CA THR A 442 -2.12 11.13 -19.59
C THR A 442 -1.71 10.92 -18.12
N PHE A 443 -2.57 11.27 -17.17
CA PHE A 443 -2.37 10.91 -15.75
C PHE A 443 -2.29 9.39 -15.55
N GLY A 444 -3.13 8.63 -16.26
CA GLY A 444 -3.08 7.16 -16.29
C GLY A 444 -1.72 6.62 -16.75
N GLU A 445 -1.12 7.19 -17.80
CA GLU A 445 0.21 6.80 -18.27
C GLU A 445 1.30 7.04 -17.22
N LEU A 446 1.22 8.15 -16.48
CA LEU A 446 2.18 8.48 -15.42
C LEU A 446 2.05 7.54 -14.23
N CYS A 447 0.82 7.19 -13.85
CA CYS A 447 0.57 6.16 -12.86
C CYS A 447 1.17 4.82 -13.29
N THR A 448 1.01 4.44 -14.57
CA THR A 448 1.65 3.24 -15.13
C THR A 448 3.16 3.30 -15.06
N CYS A 449 3.79 4.44 -15.34
CA CYS A 449 5.25 4.59 -15.19
C CYS A 449 5.71 4.31 -13.75
N ALA A 450 5.01 4.88 -12.75
CA ALA A 450 5.29 4.64 -11.34
C ALA A 450 5.05 3.17 -10.94
N ILE A 451 3.97 2.56 -11.41
CA ILE A 451 3.67 1.12 -11.22
C ILE A 451 4.82 0.26 -11.74
N MET A 452 5.25 0.47 -12.98
CA MET A 452 6.28 -0.36 -13.58
C MET A 452 7.63 -0.18 -12.88
N TYR A 453 7.96 1.04 -12.46
CA TYR A 453 9.17 1.31 -11.69
C TYR A 453 9.15 0.62 -10.33
N LYS A 454 8.11 0.88 -9.51
CA LYS A 454 8.02 0.39 -8.12
C LYS A 454 7.77 -1.10 -7.99
N THR A 455 7.30 -1.76 -9.05
CA THR A 455 7.17 -3.23 -9.10
C THR A 455 8.42 -3.90 -9.68
N GLY A 456 9.50 -3.15 -9.96
CA GLY A 456 10.75 -3.71 -10.46
C GLY A 456 10.70 -4.15 -11.93
N ARG A 457 9.79 -3.59 -12.74
CA ARG A 457 9.72 -3.79 -14.19
C ARG A 457 10.53 -2.76 -14.98
N GLY A 458 11.34 -1.94 -14.30
CA GLY A 458 12.35 -1.05 -14.88
C GLY A 458 11.94 0.43 -14.94
N ASN A 459 12.87 1.28 -15.39
CA ASN A 459 12.61 2.70 -15.61
C ASN A 459 11.89 2.92 -16.95
N TRP A 460 10.58 3.15 -16.86
CA TRP A 460 9.72 3.42 -18.01
C TRP A 460 9.69 4.90 -18.41
N GLY A 461 10.34 5.80 -17.68
CA GLY A 461 10.37 7.25 -17.93
C GLY A 461 11.50 7.72 -18.85
N LYS A 462 12.68 7.10 -18.77
CA LYS A 462 13.88 7.49 -19.54
C LYS A 462 14.52 6.29 -20.25
N GLN A 463 14.14 6.05 -21.51
CA GLN A 463 15.00 5.29 -22.43
C GLN A 463 15.10 6.03 -23.77
N LYS A 464 16.34 6.18 -24.24
CA LYS A 464 16.70 6.81 -25.51
C LYS A 464 16.16 6.03 -26.72
N ASN A 465 15.84 4.75 -26.53
CA ASN A 465 15.21 3.85 -27.51
C ASN A 465 13.98 3.22 -26.86
N ASN A 466 12.78 3.48 -27.38
CA ASN A 466 11.46 3.06 -26.86
C ASN A 466 11.22 1.53 -26.73
N LEU A 467 12.25 0.68 -26.75
CA LEU A 467 12.14 -0.78 -26.92
C LEU A 467 11.45 -1.51 -25.76
N VAL A 468 11.46 -0.96 -24.53
CA VAL A 468 10.81 -1.60 -23.36
C VAL A 468 9.39 -1.06 -23.11
N ARG A 469 8.99 0.02 -23.79
CA ARG A 469 7.62 0.55 -23.66
C ARG A 469 6.71 -0.22 -24.60
N ASN A 470 5.94 -1.14 -24.04
CA ASN A 470 4.84 -1.71 -24.80
C ASN A 470 3.78 -0.61 -25.00
N GLU A 471 3.69 -0.08 -26.23
CA GLU A 471 2.72 0.97 -26.60
C GLU A 471 1.29 0.54 -26.30
N ASP A 472 0.99 -0.77 -26.32
CA ASP A 472 -0.33 -1.28 -25.93
C ASP A 472 -0.63 -1.00 -24.47
N VAL A 473 0.35 -1.12 -23.57
CA VAL A 473 0.15 -0.88 -22.13
C VAL A 473 -0.17 0.59 -21.88
N LEU A 474 0.56 1.52 -22.51
CA LEU A 474 0.31 2.95 -22.39
C LEU A 474 -1.00 3.37 -23.06
N SER A 475 -1.29 2.86 -24.26
CA SER A 475 -2.54 3.09 -24.99
C SER A 475 -3.76 2.64 -24.18
N ARG A 476 -3.63 1.54 -23.44
CA ARG A 476 -4.69 1.07 -22.55
C ARG A 476 -4.75 1.84 -21.24
N ALA A 477 -3.62 2.24 -20.64
CA ALA A 477 -3.60 3.13 -19.47
C ALA A 477 -4.27 4.48 -19.79
N ARG A 478 -4.01 5.03 -20.98
CA ARG A 478 -4.70 6.21 -21.51
C ARG A 478 -6.20 5.99 -21.63
N ALA A 479 -6.62 4.83 -22.15
CA ALA A 479 -8.04 4.47 -22.24
C ALA A 479 -8.70 4.37 -20.85
N THR A 480 -8.00 3.82 -19.84
CA THR A 480 -8.47 3.79 -18.45
C THR A 480 -8.72 5.20 -17.93
N GLY A 481 -7.74 6.10 -18.02
CA GLY A 481 -7.89 7.49 -17.57
C GLY A 481 -8.99 8.25 -18.32
N GLN A 482 -9.06 8.06 -19.65
CA GLN A 482 -10.09 8.64 -20.51
C GLN A 482 -11.50 8.22 -20.08
N CYS A 483 -11.71 6.92 -19.84
CA CYS A 483 -13.00 6.38 -19.37
C CYS A 483 -13.41 7.01 -18.02
N LEU A 484 -12.47 7.11 -17.06
CA LEU A 484 -12.72 7.74 -15.76
C LEU A 484 -13.07 9.23 -15.88
N GLN A 485 -12.46 9.96 -16.82
CA GLN A 485 -12.77 11.37 -17.02
C GLN A 485 -14.14 11.59 -17.63
N LEU A 486 -14.55 10.75 -18.58
CA LEU A 486 -15.89 10.81 -19.16
C LEU A 486 -16.97 10.60 -18.09
N ILE A 487 -16.73 9.68 -17.14
CA ILE A 487 -17.63 9.46 -15.99
C ILE A 487 -17.65 10.68 -15.07
N ASN A 488 -16.50 11.29 -14.78
CA ASN A 488 -16.45 12.51 -13.98
C ASN A 488 -17.26 13.64 -14.63
N ILE A 489 -17.06 13.87 -15.93
CA ILE A 489 -17.79 14.89 -16.69
C ILE A 489 -19.29 14.61 -16.72
N ALA A 490 -19.71 13.36 -16.95
CA ALA A 490 -21.12 12.99 -16.93
C ALA A 490 -21.76 13.15 -15.54
N ARG A 491 -21.01 12.86 -14.47
CA ARG A 491 -21.49 13.00 -13.09
C ARG A 491 -21.63 14.47 -12.66
N ASP A 492 -20.73 15.34 -13.12
CA ASP A 492 -20.53 16.67 -12.57
C ASP A 492 -21.13 17.80 -13.44
N VAL A 493 -21.99 17.51 -14.43
CA VAL A 493 -22.58 18.53 -15.34
C VAL A 493 -23.19 19.75 -14.61
N ILE A 494 -23.95 19.55 -13.53
CA ILE A 494 -24.47 20.67 -12.72
C ILE A 494 -23.32 21.38 -12.00
N ALA A 495 -22.47 20.64 -11.30
CA ALA A 495 -21.39 21.21 -10.50
C ALA A 495 -20.43 22.05 -11.36
N ASP A 496 -20.07 21.54 -12.53
CA ASP A 496 -19.25 22.24 -13.52
C ASP A 496 -19.93 23.53 -13.98
N SER A 497 -21.23 23.48 -14.31
CA SER A 497 -22.00 24.66 -14.73
C SER A 497 -22.02 25.76 -13.66
N LEU A 498 -22.19 25.40 -12.39
CA LEU A 498 -22.24 26.35 -11.27
C LEU A 498 -20.92 27.13 -11.09
N VAL A 499 -19.78 26.50 -11.39
CA VAL A 499 -18.46 27.15 -11.37
C VAL A 499 -18.06 27.74 -12.73
N GLY A 500 -19.00 27.78 -13.69
CA GLY A 500 -18.77 28.35 -15.01
C GLY A 500 -17.90 27.48 -15.90
N ARG A 501 -18.06 26.16 -15.85
CA ARG A 501 -17.47 25.16 -16.77
C ARG A 501 -18.57 24.42 -17.53
N CYS A 502 -18.27 23.98 -18.75
CA CYS A 502 -19.21 23.19 -19.54
C CYS A 502 -18.46 22.31 -20.52
N TYR A 503 -18.42 21.01 -20.23
CA TYR A 503 -17.78 20.00 -21.07
C TYR A 503 -18.78 19.25 -21.97
N VAL A 504 -20.08 19.57 -21.86
CA VAL A 504 -21.13 18.99 -22.71
C VAL A 504 -20.91 19.46 -24.15
N PRO A 505 -20.76 18.54 -25.13
CA PRO A 505 -20.57 18.93 -26.51
C PRO A 505 -21.75 19.74 -27.07
N LEU A 506 -21.48 20.80 -27.83
CA LEU A 506 -22.51 21.60 -28.51
C LEU A 506 -23.40 20.73 -29.41
N GLN A 507 -22.83 19.69 -30.03
CA GLN A 507 -23.59 18.73 -30.85
C GLN A 507 -24.67 17.95 -30.09
N TYR A 508 -24.66 17.95 -28.75
CA TYR A 508 -25.72 17.33 -27.95
C TYR A 508 -26.89 18.28 -27.70
N MET A 509 -26.68 19.59 -27.86
CA MET A 509 -27.66 20.62 -27.54
C MET A 509 -28.61 20.87 -28.72
N PRO A 510 -29.90 21.17 -28.48
CA PRO A 510 -30.85 21.56 -29.52
C PRO A 510 -30.40 22.82 -30.28
N TYR A 511 -30.84 22.98 -31.52
CA TYR A 511 -30.54 24.17 -32.30
C TYR A 511 -31.36 25.39 -31.83
N PRO A 512 -30.76 26.59 -31.67
CA PRO A 512 -29.32 26.86 -31.74
C PRO A 512 -28.61 26.45 -30.43
N PRO A 513 -27.49 25.70 -30.50
CA PRO A 513 -26.83 25.14 -29.31
C PRO A 513 -26.26 26.23 -28.38
N GLN A 514 -26.00 27.43 -28.91
CA GLN A 514 -25.46 28.56 -28.16
C GLN A 514 -26.35 28.99 -27.00
N ASN A 515 -27.69 28.87 -27.15
CA ASN A 515 -28.62 29.25 -26.09
C ASN A 515 -28.41 28.40 -24.84
N MET A 516 -28.31 27.08 -25.03
CA MET A 516 -28.16 26.14 -23.93
C MET A 516 -26.74 26.20 -23.35
N TYR A 517 -25.73 26.35 -24.21
CA TYR A 517 -24.36 26.58 -23.76
C TYR A 517 -24.24 27.85 -22.90
N HIS A 518 -24.88 28.95 -23.31
CA HIS A 518 -24.89 30.21 -22.56
C HIS A 518 -25.52 30.03 -21.18
N ILE A 519 -26.65 29.32 -21.08
CA ILE A 519 -27.29 29.00 -19.78
C ILE A 519 -26.32 28.22 -18.86
N LEU A 520 -25.66 27.20 -19.39
CA LEU A 520 -24.77 26.34 -18.61
C LEU A 520 -23.46 27.04 -18.21
N LYS A 521 -22.82 27.76 -19.14
CA LYS A 521 -21.47 28.31 -18.95
C LYS A 521 -21.47 29.74 -18.38
N VAL A 522 -22.34 30.61 -18.91
CA VAL A 522 -22.31 32.06 -18.64
C VAL A 522 -23.29 32.43 -17.54
N VAL A 523 -24.56 32.02 -17.67
CA VAL A 523 -25.60 32.28 -16.65
C VAL A 523 -25.36 31.43 -15.41
N ARG A 524 -24.73 30.25 -15.56
CA ARG A 524 -24.43 29.30 -14.47
C ARG A 524 -25.68 28.84 -13.73
N ASN A 525 -26.79 28.70 -14.45
CA ASN A 525 -28.06 28.23 -13.91
C ASN A 525 -28.52 26.98 -14.66
N PRO A 526 -27.92 25.81 -14.38
CA PRO A 526 -28.20 24.58 -15.12
C PRO A 526 -29.65 24.10 -14.98
N LEU A 527 -30.34 24.47 -13.90
CA LEU A 527 -31.73 24.04 -13.66
C LEU A 527 -32.71 24.59 -14.70
N LEU A 528 -32.39 25.72 -15.35
CA LEU A 528 -33.19 26.27 -16.46
C LEU A 528 -33.22 25.36 -17.70
N VAL A 529 -32.23 24.49 -17.86
CA VAL A 529 -32.17 23.50 -18.95
C VAL A 529 -33.14 22.33 -18.72
N GLY A 530 -33.55 22.12 -17.47
CA GLY A 530 -34.38 20.99 -17.04
C GLY A 530 -33.57 19.72 -16.77
N GLU A 531 -33.90 19.04 -15.67
CA GLU A 531 -33.17 17.85 -15.19
C GLU A 531 -33.14 16.72 -16.23
N HIS A 532 -34.25 16.48 -16.93
CA HIS A 532 -34.33 15.44 -17.97
C HIS A 532 -33.32 15.69 -19.10
N THR A 533 -33.18 16.94 -19.54
CA THR A 533 -32.24 17.32 -20.61
C THR A 533 -30.80 17.15 -20.14
N LEU A 534 -30.46 17.63 -18.94
CA LEU A 534 -29.12 17.45 -18.35
C LEU A 534 -28.75 15.99 -18.19
N LYS A 535 -29.70 15.17 -17.72
CA LYS A 535 -29.52 13.73 -17.59
C LYS A 535 -29.32 13.07 -18.96
N SER A 536 -30.02 13.52 -20.00
CA SER A 536 -29.83 13.01 -21.36
C SER A 536 -28.41 13.26 -21.90
N PHE A 537 -27.80 14.42 -21.59
CA PHE A 537 -26.41 14.70 -21.95
C PHE A 537 -25.45 13.76 -21.22
N SER A 538 -25.68 13.57 -19.94
CA SER A 538 -24.86 12.69 -19.10
C SER A 538 -24.91 11.24 -19.57
N ILE A 539 -26.09 10.74 -19.94
CA ILE A 539 -26.27 9.39 -20.52
C ILE A 539 -25.50 9.23 -21.82
N ARG A 540 -25.52 10.24 -22.71
CA ARG A 540 -24.75 10.19 -23.97
C ARG A 540 -23.24 10.13 -23.70
N ILE A 541 -22.74 10.91 -22.73
CA ILE A 541 -21.33 10.89 -22.34
C ILE A 541 -20.94 9.56 -21.69
N LEU A 542 -21.80 8.97 -20.85
CA LEU A 542 -21.62 7.64 -20.29
C LEU A 542 -21.52 6.57 -21.39
N GLY A 543 -22.34 6.67 -22.45
CA GLY A 543 -22.23 5.78 -23.61
C GLY A 543 -20.86 5.82 -24.30
N LEU A 544 -20.12 6.94 -24.20
CA LEU A 544 -18.73 7.03 -24.68
C LEU A 544 -17.76 6.28 -23.77
N ALA A 545 -17.96 6.41 -22.45
CA ALA A 545 -17.16 5.69 -21.47
C ALA A 545 -17.33 4.17 -21.66
N ASP A 546 -18.56 3.71 -21.91
CA ASP A 546 -18.88 2.31 -22.16
C ASP A 546 -18.16 1.76 -23.41
N GLN A 547 -18.11 2.52 -24.51
CA GLN A 547 -17.40 2.13 -25.75
C GLN A 547 -15.89 1.92 -25.55
N ILE A 548 -15.28 2.58 -24.55
CA ILE A 548 -13.84 2.53 -24.28
C ILE A 548 -13.53 1.55 -23.14
N SER A 549 -14.54 1.18 -22.35
CA SER A 549 -14.40 0.40 -21.12
C SER A 549 -13.70 -0.94 -21.34
N ASP A 550 -14.00 -1.67 -22.43
CA ASP A 550 -13.35 -2.94 -22.75
C ASP A 550 -11.84 -2.78 -22.98
N LYS A 551 -11.44 -1.73 -23.72
CA LYS A 551 -10.02 -1.43 -23.95
C LYS A 551 -9.34 -1.04 -22.64
N ALA A 552 -10.01 -0.24 -21.81
CA ALA A 552 -9.52 0.15 -20.49
C ALA A 552 -9.31 -1.06 -19.56
N GLN A 553 -10.28 -1.98 -19.50
CA GLN A 553 -10.20 -3.18 -18.66
C GLN A 553 -9.09 -4.14 -19.10
N LYS A 554 -8.97 -4.40 -20.41
CA LYS A 554 -7.87 -5.20 -20.98
C LYS A 554 -6.49 -4.56 -20.74
N GLY A 555 -6.43 -3.27 -20.41
CA GLY A 555 -5.22 -2.59 -19.95
C GLY A 555 -4.72 -3.07 -18.61
N ILE A 556 -5.65 -3.36 -17.72
CA ILE A 556 -5.35 -3.76 -16.35
C ILE A 556 -4.69 -5.14 -16.34
N ASP A 557 -5.06 -6.03 -17.27
CA ASP A 557 -4.45 -7.35 -17.43
C ASP A 557 -2.96 -7.28 -17.84
N GLY A 558 -2.54 -6.18 -18.47
CA GLY A 558 -1.14 -5.96 -18.87
C GLY A 558 -0.24 -5.42 -17.76
N LEU A 559 -0.79 -5.10 -16.59
CA LEU A 559 -0.04 -4.58 -15.44
C LEU A 559 0.53 -5.72 -14.58
N PRO A 560 1.51 -5.44 -13.70
CA PRO A 560 2.00 -6.43 -12.73
C PRO A 560 0.87 -7.01 -11.88
N GLU A 561 0.85 -8.33 -11.69
CA GLU A 561 -0.21 -9.08 -10.98
C GLU A 561 -0.57 -8.45 -9.62
N GLU A 562 0.44 -8.03 -8.86
CA GLU A 562 0.32 -7.43 -7.53
C GLU A 562 -0.45 -6.09 -7.47
N VAL A 563 -0.76 -5.46 -8.60
CA VAL A 563 -1.54 -4.22 -8.66
C VAL A 563 -2.85 -4.35 -9.42
N GLN A 564 -3.04 -5.44 -10.18
CA GLN A 564 -4.17 -5.52 -11.12
C GLN A 564 -5.51 -5.45 -10.40
N ASP A 565 -5.70 -6.21 -9.32
CA ASP A 565 -6.99 -6.26 -8.61
C ASP A 565 -7.32 -4.94 -7.90
N SER A 566 -6.29 -4.23 -7.42
CA SER A 566 -6.40 -2.89 -6.83
C SER A 566 -6.87 -1.86 -7.85
N ILE A 567 -6.33 -1.94 -9.07
CA ILE A 567 -6.71 -1.06 -10.19
C ILE A 567 -8.10 -1.43 -10.71
N ARG A 568 -8.43 -2.73 -10.81
CA ARG A 568 -9.80 -3.17 -11.16
C ARG A 568 -10.81 -2.67 -10.15
N ALA A 569 -10.53 -2.80 -8.84
CA ALA A 569 -11.39 -2.28 -7.79
C ALA A 569 -11.62 -0.78 -7.93
N ALA A 570 -10.55 0.00 -8.12
CA ALA A 570 -10.63 1.44 -8.33
C ALA A 570 -11.48 1.80 -9.56
N PHE A 571 -11.22 1.13 -10.68
CA PHE A 571 -11.92 1.35 -11.94
C PHE A 571 -13.41 1.02 -11.83
N GLU A 572 -13.76 -0.15 -11.30
CA GLU A 572 -15.13 -0.63 -11.13
C GLU A 572 -15.95 0.24 -10.17
N ILE A 573 -15.33 0.77 -9.11
CA ILE A 573 -15.98 1.74 -8.21
C ILE A 573 -16.39 3.01 -8.97
N TYR A 574 -15.53 3.48 -9.88
CA TYR A 574 -15.85 4.64 -10.72
C TYR A 574 -16.89 4.30 -11.77
N MET A 575 -16.78 3.15 -12.45
CA MET A 575 -17.79 2.70 -13.42
C MET A 575 -19.20 2.60 -12.79
N ALA A 576 -19.29 2.21 -11.52
CA ALA A 576 -20.55 2.15 -10.79
C ALA A 576 -21.26 3.51 -10.61
N ILE A 577 -20.58 4.64 -10.85
CA ILE A 577 -21.20 5.98 -10.87
C ILE A 577 -22.22 6.08 -12.00
N GLY A 578 -21.93 5.51 -13.18
CA GLY A 578 -22.81 5.57 -14.35
C GLY A 578 -24.21 5.02 -14.05
N PRO A 579 -24.34 3.73 -13.65
CA PRO A 579 -25.62 3.16 -13.25
C PRO A 579 -26.27 3.89 -12.06
N THR A 580 -25.46 4.40 -11.11
CA THR A 580 -25.99 5.20 -9.98
C THR A 580 -26.67 6.47 -10.48
N LEU A 581 -26.06 7.18 -11.44
CA LEU A 581 -26.61 8.39 -12.05
C LEU A 581 -27.85 8.09 -12.91
N VAL A 582 -27.82 6.99 -13.67
CA VAL A 582 -28.95 6.58 -14.53
C VAL A 582 -30.17 6.21 -13.69
N ASN A 583 -29.99 5.46 -12.61
CA ASN A 583 -31.07 4.96 -11.76
C ASN A 583 -31.60 5.99 -10.75
N ASP A 584 -30.93 7.14 -10.60
CA ASP A 584 -31.43 8.22 -9.75
C ASP A 584 -32.77 8.75 -10.30
N PRO A 585 -33.82 8.95 -9.49
CA PRO A 585 -35.11 9.47 -9.99
C PRO A 585 -35.00 10.88 -10.58
N GLY A 586 -34.01 11.68 -10.17
CA GLY A 586 -33.74 13.03 -10.69
C GLY A 586 -32.36 13.15 -11.33
N PHE A 587 -31.86 14.38 -11.39
CA PHE A 587 -30.46 14.65 -11.73
C PHE A 587 -29.72 15.28 -10.53
N PRO A 588 -28.99 14.47 -9.73
CA PRO A 588 -28.38 14.95 -8.50
C PRO A 588 -27.24 15.92 -8.79
N LEU A 589 -26.97 16.86 -7.87
CA LEU A 589 -25.80 17.75 -7.94
C LEU A 589 -24.50 16.96 -8.15
N ARG A 590 -24.39 15.79 -7.50
CA ARG A 590 -23.28 14.86 -7.69
C ARG A 590 -23.68 13.43 -7.31
N ALA A 591 -23.76 12.53 -8.29
CA ALA A 591 -24.03 11.12 -8.01
C ALA A 591 -22.85 10.48 -7.27
N LYS A 592 -23.14 9.72 -6.20
CA LYS A 592 -22.12 9.04 -5.38
C LYS A 592 -22.50 7.59 -5.17
N VAL A 593 -21.56 6.69 -5.45
CA VAL A 593 -21.72 5.27 -5.13
C VAL A 593 -21.75 5.13 -3.60
N PRO A 594 -22.77 4.47 -3.00
CA PRO A 594 -22.83 4.24 -1.56
C PRO A 594 -21.59 3.53 -1.03
N LYS A 595 -21.10 3.91 0.16
CA LYS A 595 -19.87 3.32 0.75
C LYS A 595 -19.91 1.79 0.83
N ARG A 596 -21.07 1.21 1.16
CA ARG A 596 -21.25 -0.25 1.21
C ARG A 596 -21.04 -0.91 -0.15
N GLN A 597 -21.53 -0.28 -1.21
CA GLN A 597 -21.33 -0.76 -2.57
C GLN A 597 -19.86 -0.60 -3.01
N GLN A 598 -19.20 0.51 -2.64
CA GLN A 598 -17.76 0.66 -2.90
C GLN A 598 -16.94 -0.44 -2.21
N GLN A 599 -17.24 -0.71 -0.94
CA GLN A 599 -16.59 -1.78 -0.16
C GLN A 599 -16.87 -3.16 -0.77
N TRP A 600 -18.10 -3.41 -1.21
CA TRP A 600 -18.47 -4.66 -1.87
C TRP A 600 -17.75 -4.84 -3.21
N ILE A 601 -17.69 -3.81 -4.06
CA ILE A 601 -16.94 -3.85 -5.32
C ILE A 601 -15.46 -4.11 -5.05
N ALA A 602 -14.87 -3.38 -4.11
CA ALA A 602 -13.47 -3.59 -3.72
C ALA A 602 -13.25 -5.04 -3.28
N LEU A 603 -14.05 -5.54 -2.33
CA LEU A 603 -13.98 -6.93 -1.85
C LEU A 603 -14.12 -7.93 -3.00
N ARG A 604 -15.11 -7.73 -3.88
CA ARG A 604 -15.36 -8.58 -5.05
C ARG A 604 -14.15 -8.68 -5.98
N CYS A 605 -13.57 -7.54 -6.34
CA CYS A 605 -12.41 -7.48 -7.23
C CYS A 605 -11.18 -8.11 -6.58
N ILE A 606 -10.93 -7.74 -5.33
CA ILE A 606 -9.76 -8.15 -4.55
C ILE A 606 -9.72 -9.67 -4.28
N TYR A 607 -10.87 -10.27 -3.96
CA TYR A 607 -10.96 -11.69 -3.63
C TYR A 607 -11.29 -12.56 -4.86
N GLY A 608 -11.33 -11.96 -6.05
CA GLY A 608 -11.56 -12.71 -7.27
C GLY A 608 -12.95 -13.36 -7.35
N PHE A 609 -13.96 -12.82 -6.65
CA PHE A 609 -15.35 -13.19 -6.86
C PHE A 609 -15.77 -12.65 -8.25
N ARG A 610 -15.39 -13.35 -9.31
CA ARG A 610 -15.64 -12.95 -10.70
C ARG A 610 -16.83 -13.73 -11.27
N GLY A 611 -17.61 -13.08 -12.13
CA GLY A 611 -18.67 -13.73 -12.90
C GLY A 611 -19.87 -14.25 -12.07
N PRO A 612 -20.37 -15.49 -12.32
CA PRO A 612 -21.61 -16.01 -11.73
C PRO A 612 -21.63 -16.02 -10.20
N VAL A 613 -20.49 -16.31 -9.56
CA VAL A 613 -20.34 -16.37 -8.10
C VAL A 613 -20.55 -14.98 -7.47
N ALA A 614 -20.07 -13.91 -8.11
CA ALA A 614 -20.33 -12.55 -7.65
C ALA A 614 -21.80 -12.15 -7.79
N ARG A 615 -22.47 -12.58 -8.87
CA ARG A 615 -23.92 -12.34 -9.03
C ARG A 615 -24.73 -13.09 -7.98
N ALA A 616 -24.37 -14.33 -7.68
CA ALA A 616 -24.97 -15.13 -6.62
C ALA A 616 -24.78 -14.46 -5.25
N ILE A 617 -23.53 -14.18 -4.84
CA ILE A 617 -23.25 -13.58 -3.52
C ILE A 617 -23.82 -12.16 -3.41
N SER A 618 -23.78 -11.36 -4.48
CA SER A 618 -24.37 -10.02 -4.50
C SER A 618 -25.89 -10.09 -4.36
N ALA A 619 -26.56 -11.05 -5.01
CA ALA A 619 -28.00 -11.28 -4.85
C ALA A 619 -28.31 -11.68 -3.39
N THR A 620 -27.55 -12.60 -2.81
CA THR A 620 -27.71 -13.01 -1.40
C THR A 620 -27.48 -11.84 -0.44
N PHE A 621 -26.47 -11.00 -0.69
CA PHE A 621 -26.18 -9.82 0.13
C PHE A 621 -27.31 -8.78 0.07
N TYR A 622 -27.81 -8.46 -1.12
CA TYR A 622 -28.95 -7.54 -1.29
C TYR A 622 -30.24 -8.09 -0.68
N GLU A 623 -30.45 -9.39 -0.76
CA GLU A 623 -31.59 -10.08 -0.15
C GLU A 623 -31.52 -10.02 1.38
N ILE A 624 -30.36 -10.31 1.98
CA ILE A 624 -30.11 -10.16 3.42
C ILE A 624 -30.34 -8.71 3.85
N VAL A 625 -29.77 -7.74 3.14
CA VAL A 625 -29.96 -6.31 3.45
C VAL A 625 -31.43 -5.94 3.39
N SER A 626 -32.17 -6.38 2.36
CA SER A 626 -33.62 -6.16 2.21
C SER A 626 -34.44 -6.78 3.34
N ILE A 627 -34.07 -7.98 3.81
CA ILE A 627 -34.70 -8.62 4.96
C ILE A 627 -34.48 -7.78 6.22
N TYR A 628 -33.24 -7.31 6.45
CA TYR A 628 -32.93 -6.43 7.58
C TYR A 628 -33.64 -5.08 7.51
N THR A 629 -33.69 -4.40 6.35
CA THR A 629 -34.44 -3.14 6.22
C THR A 629 -35.94 -3.33 6.40
N ARG A 630 -36.52 -4.43 5.89
CA ARG A 630 -37.95 -4.75 6.11
C ARG A 630 -38.23 -5.07 7.58
N ALA A 631 -37.35 -5.81 8.25
CA ALA A 631 -37.48 -6.09 9.68
C ALA A 631 -37.39 -4.81 10.51
N PHE A 632 -36.46 -3.91 10.18
CA PHE A 632 -36.29 -2.63 10.86
C PHE A 632 -37.47 -1.68 10.62
N ALA A 633 -38.01 -1.63 9.39
CA ALA A 633 -39.20 -0.86 9.06
C ALA A 633 -40.42 -1.35 9.83
N ARG A 634 -40.61 -2.68 9.93
CA ARG A 634 -41.67 -3.31 10.73
C ARG A 634 -41.55 -2.95 12.22
N LEU A 635 -40.36 -3.05 12.79
CA LEU A 635 -40.08 -2.65 14.19
C LEU A 635 -40.33 -1.16 14.44
N SER A 636 -40.01 -0.29 13.46
CA SER A 636 -40.29 1.14 13.58
C SER A 636 -41.79 1.46 13.51
N ASN A 637 -42.52 0.72 12.67
CA ASN A 637 -43.97 0.91 12.49
C ASN A 637 -44.76 0.35 13.67
N THR A 638 -44.36 -0.80 14.25
CA THR A 638 -44.95 -1.28 15.50
C THR A 638 -44.69 -0.30 16.63
N ARG A 639 -43.48 0.25 16.77
CA ARG A 639 -43.18 1.27 17.79
C ARG A 639 -44.03 2.54 17.63
N LYS A 640 -44.25 3.01 16.39
CA LYS A 640 -45.14 4.15 16.10
C LYS A 640 -46.60 3.83 16.42
N ALA A 641 -47.06 2.62 16.12
CA ALA A 641 -48.41 2.16 16.47
C ALA A 641 -48.60 2.06 17.99
N THR A 642 -47.62 1.53 18.73
CA THR A 642 -47.68 1.46 20.21
C THR A 642 -47.72 2.86 20.84
N VAL A 643 -46.93 3.81 20.33
CA VAL A 643 -46.94 5.21 20.80
C VAL A 643 -48.25 5.92 20.43
N ALA A 644 -48.84 5.63 19.27
CA ALA A 644 -50.14 6.16 18.89
C ALA A 644 -51.27 5.64 19.80
N VAL A 645 -51.26 4.35 20.12
CA VAL A 645 -52.22 3.71 21.06
C VAL A 645 -52.05 4.24 22.48
N GLN A 646 -50.82 4.50 22.93
CA GLN A 646 -50.56 5.14 24.24
C GLN A 646 -51.05 6.59 24.28
N ARG A 647 -50.97 7.34 23.17
CA ARG A 647 -51.49 8.71 23.10
C ARG A 647 -53.01 8.76 23.09
N THR A 648 -53.70 7.85 22.39
CA THR A 648 -55.18 7.79 22.42
C THR A 648 -55.75 7.32 23.75
N THR A 649 -55.01 6.52 24.52
CA THR A 649 -55.43 6.12 25.88
C THR A 649 -55.17 7.20 26.94
N THR A 650 -54.22 8.12 26.72
CA THR A 650 -53.99 9.24 27.65
C THR A 650 -54.95 10.42 27.42
N THR A 651 -55.40 10.66 26.18
CA THR A 651 -56.40 11.70 25.90
C THR A 651 -57.82 11.34 26.34
N THR A 652 -58.19 10.06 26.44
CA THR A 652 -59.51 9.67 26.96
C THR A 652 -59.60 9.73 28.49
N THR A 653 -58.48 9.69 29.21
CA THR A 653 -58.44 9.86 30.68
C THR A 653 -58.33 11.32 31.16
N THR A 654 -58.10 12.29 30.27
CA THR A 654 -58.00 13.73 30.65
C THR A 654 -59.26 14.55 30.38
N THR A 655 -60.32 13.94 29.82
CA THR A 655 -61.65 14.57 29.66
C THR A 655 -62.69 14.06 30.67
N ALA A 656 -62.26 13.30 31.68
CA ALA A 656 -63.08 12.89 32.81
C ALA A 656 -62.35 13.25 34.11
N ASN A 657 -62.31 14.55 34.39
CA ASN A 657 -62.24 15.19 35.71
C ASN A 657 -62.41 16.70 35.57
#